data_AF-A0A522FLA6-F1
#
_entry.id   AF-A0A522FLA6-F1
#
_cell.length_a   1.000
_cell.length_b   1.000
_cell.length_c   1.000
_cell.angle_alpha   90.00
_cell.angle_beta   90.00
_cell.angle_gamma   90.00
#
_symmetry.space_group_name_H-M   'P 1'
#
loop_
_entity.id
_entity.type
_entity.pdbx_description
1 polymer ?
#
loop_
_entity_poly.entity_id
_entity_poly.type
_entity_poly.pdbx_seq_one_letter_code
_entity_poly.pdbx_strand_id
1 'polypeptide(L)'
;MKKLLLRLLFSAILFCIINQNSFSESLEIEFSGVKFEPPDGRVYHGAQLMTYENTPDPLEGYLTKTLNDSTTQPAVRGFFISIPGTRGPEKALKGLADFYHLADSVGFFPELSLFLVSDVATDSIIANSTQYDYIIDSIITLSKNYGKRMFLRIGGEFNGAGPGWNGGGYHPYLYVKMFQKITDMFESRGFRDSVAVIWCYEPDAANDFDSVDGRGARWYPGDEYADWFGLDVFNSEHFDQSLPDYNSRLITRKGKSERFLGMAREKNKPVYMSETSATGINISPDSLDGVNDWNNWFAKFWEFIAVHTEIKGFSYIDANWPTGAYPGWGDARIENNNYVTQKYRGEMHDPRYIHLPFKQKPVEVDTLPLTELGTNKWKNYEGGLYPNGSNERPIQHNSDGIQIANSIVPLNTQGEPDLQGKIVLLSVGMSNCTQEYSTFKQIADADTMKSPKCTIIDGAQGGQTAIIISNPFATFWSNIETRLGIAGLTPEQVQVVWLKEADAQPKDEFPVHAQILYNELKEIVKILKQKYVNIKLCYLSSRTYGGYATTQLNPEPYAYESGFSVKWLLDDQIKGDTALIYLGNNAKSPWLAWGPYLWAKGETQRKDDGLVWLVDDFVPSDRTHPSQSGRQKVANLLLNFLKTDSTAIPWFVKKPPTEVNELVHEKIEFELYPNPATDYLNVITKSEKLKFEIYSAIGIKILETNNKRIDVSNLAEGIYYLKTGDYIIKFLKF
;
A
#
# COMPACT_ATOMS: atom_id res chain seq x y z
N MET A 1 -61.91 1.24 23.25
CA MET A 1 -60.65 1.82 23.77
C MET A 1 -59.79 0.87 24.63
N LYS A 2 -59.93 -0.47 24.55
CA LYS A 2 -58.98 -1.43 25.18
C LYS A 2 -58.48 -2.55 24.24
N LYS A 3 -58.76 -2.46 22.93
CA LYS A 3 -58.22 -3.36 21.89
C LYS A 3 -57.26 -2.68 20.89
N LEU A 4 -57.06 -1.36 21.01
CA LEU A 4 -56.10 -0.61 20.19
C LEU A 4 -54.74 -0.41 20.91
N LEU A 5 -54.70 -0.49 22.24
CA LEU A 5 -53.46 -0.37 23.02
C LEU A 5 -52.61 -1.66 23.05
N LEU A 6 -53.19 -2.83 22.78
CA LEU A 6 -52.48 -4.12 22.87
C LEU A 6 -51.71 -4.48 21.58
N ARG A 7 -52.02 -3.84 20.44
CA ARG A 7 -51.26 -3.99 19.19
C ARG A 7 -50.08 -3.01 19.08
N LEU A 8 -50.13 -1.88 19.80
CA LEU A 8 -49.03 -0.90 19.85
C LEU A 8 -47.91 -1.31 20.84
N LEU A 9 -48.20 -2.17 21.83
CA LEU A 9 -47.20 -2.67 22.78
C LEU A 9 -46.43 -3.91 22.32
N PHE A 10 -46.93 -4.65 21.30
CA PHE A 10 -46.20 -5.80 20.73
C PHE A 10 -45.23 -5.42 19.60
N SER A 11 -45.41 -4.26 18.93
CA SER A 11 -44.46 -3.75 17.94
C SER A 11 -43.32 -2.93 18.56
N ALA A 12 -43.46 -2.46 19.80
CA ALA A 12 -42.40 -1.70 20.50
C ALA A 12 -41.41 -2.59 21.27
N ILE A 13 -41.75 -3.84 21.59
CA ILE A 13 -40.85 -4.76 22.31
C ILE A 13 -40.06 -5.66 21.35
N LEU A 14 -40.53 -5.85 20.10
CA LEU A 14 -39.76 -6.54 19.07
C LEU A 14 -38.69 -5.64 18.40
N PHE A 15 -38.79 -4.32 18.58
CA PHE A 15 -37.83 -3.34 18.04
C PHE A 15 -36.65 -3.04 19.00
N CYS A 16 -36.71 -3.52 20.25
CA CYS A 16 -35.66 -3.29 21.26
C CYS A 16 -34.86 -4.53 21.67
N ILE A 17 -35.01 -5.67 20.97
CA ILE A 17 -34.25 -6.91 21.27
C ILE A 17 -33.37 -7.36 20.08
N ILE A 18 -33.35 -6.62 18.96
CA ILE A 18 -32.47 -6.93 17.81
C ILE A 18 -31.29 -5.93 17.68
N ASN A 19 -31.20 -4.89 18.52
CA ASN A 19 -30.10 -3.91 18.50
C ASN A 19 -29.12 -4.08 19.67
N GLN A 20 -28.52 -5.26 19.82
CA GLN A 20 -27.33 -5.44 20.67
C GLN A 20 -26.19 -6.24 20.02
N ASN A 21 -26.23 -6.45 18.70
CA ASN A 21 -25.07 -6.91 17.96
C ASN A 21 -24.89 -6.03 16.72
N SER A 22 -23.64 -5.71 16.41
CA SER A 22 -23.15 -4.86 15.30
C SER A 22 -23.41 -3.35 15.40
N PHE A 23 -22.61 -2.66 16.22
CA PHE A 23 -22.13 -1.33 15.83
C PHE A 23 -20.84 -1.50 15.04
N SER A 24 -20.97 -1.68 13.72
CA SER A 24 -19.94 -1.27 12.78
C SER A 24 -20.48 -0.03 12.09
N GLU A 25 -20.01 1.15 12.45
CA GLU A 25 -20.21 2.33 11.60
C GLU A 25 -19.35 2.14 10.35
N SER A 26 -19.91 1.43 9.37
CA SER A 26 -19.59 1.67 7.98
C SER A 26 -20.07 3.07 7.66
N LEU A 27 -19.22 3.93 7.12
CA LEU A 27 -19.69 5.03 6.28
C LEU A 27 -20.37 4.40 5.06
N GLU A 28 -21.62 3.99 5.23
CA GLU A 28 -22.54 3.86 4.12
C GLU A 28 -22.67 5.25 3.53
N ILE A 29 -22.41 5.40 2.24
CA ILE A 29 -22.88 6.57 1.52
C ILE A 29 -24.40 6.58 1.72
N GLU A 30 -24.91 7.51 2.50
CA GLU A 30 -26.36 7.69 2.67
C GLU A 30 -26.93 8.11 1.32
N PHE A 31 -27.71 7.24 0.70
CA PHE A 31 -28.36 7.53 -0.58
C PHE A 31 -29.65 8.31 -0.32
N SER A 32 -29.91 9.36 -1.12
CA SER A 32 -31.06 10.27 -1.03
C SER A 32 -32.42 9.65 -1.40
N GLY A 33 -32.53 8.33 -1.51
CA GLY A 33 -33.75 7.61 -1.88
C GLY A 33 -33.90 7.29 -3.38
N VAL A 34 -33.13 7.94 -4.27
CA VAL A 34 -32.96 7.52 -5.67
C VAL A 34 -31.81 6.51 -5.78
N LYS A 35 -31.95 5.50 -6.63
CA LYS A 35 -31.01 4.38 -6.73
C LYS A 35 -29.60 4.88 -7.07
N PHE A 36 -28.68 4.69 -6.13
CA PHE A 36 -27.26 5.07 -6.20
C PHE A 36 -26.97 6.57 -6.23
N GLU A 37 -27.95 7.44 -5.94
CA GLU A 37 -27.72 8.88 -5.87
C GLU A 37 -26.92 9.25 -4.61
N PRO A 38 -25.73 9.86 -4.76
CA PRO A 38 -24.93 10.28 -3.61
C PRO A 38 -25.53 11.53 -2.95
N PRO A 39 -25.13 11.85 -1.70
CA PRO A 39 -25.57 13.06 -1.02
C PRO A 39 -25.39 14.35 -1.83
N ASP A 40 -26.15 15.38 -1.51
CA ASP A 40 -25.98 16.70 -2.12
C ASP A 40 -24.56 17.24 -1.98
N GLY A 41 -24.07 17.84 -3.07
CA GLY A 41 -22.69 18.30 -3.16
C GLY A 41 -21.67 17.19 -3.35
N ARG A 42 -22.07 15.94 -3.64
CA ARG A 42 -21.17 14.84 -3.98
C ARG A 42 -21.34 14.37 -5.42
N VAL A 43 -20.23 14.03 -6.08
CA VAL A 43 -20.18 13.67 -7.50
C VAL A 43 -19.27 12.46 -7.69
N TYR A 44 -19.74 11.38 -8.33
CA TYR A 44 -18.88 10.27 -8.73
C TYR A 44 -17.81 10.73 -9.73
N HIS A 45 -16.54 10.48 -9.39
CA HIS A 45 -15.44 10.55 -10.35
C HIS A 45 -15.37 9.22 -11.10
N GLY A 46 -15.56 9.26 -12.42
CA GLY A 46 -15.46 8.10 -13.29
C GLY A 46 -14.49 8.28 -14.47
N ALA A 47 -14.20 7.17 -15.15
CA ALA A 47 -13.43 7.15 -16.39
C ALA A 47 -13.98 6.10 -17.37
N GLN A 48 -14.00 6.40 -18.66
CA GLN A 48 -14.46 5.47 -19.71
C GLN A 48 -13.31 4.74 -20.38
N LEU A 49 -13.52 3.48 -20.77
CA LEU A 49 -12.55 2.68 -21.52
C LEU A 49 -12.76 2.83 -23.03
N MET A 50 -11.78 3.37 -23.77
CA MET A 50 -11.83 3.37 -25.23
C MET A 50 -11.11 2.15 -25.81
N THR A 51 -11.82 1.36 -26.61
CA THR A 51 -11.37 0.06 -27.10
C THR A 51 -10.44 0.12 -28.33
N TYR A 52 -10.07 1.31 -28.80
CA TYR A 52 -9.19 1.49 -29.97
C TYR A 52 -7.72 1.71 -29.61
N GLU A 53 -7.38 1.90 -28.34
CA GLU A 53 -5.98 1.95 -27.92
C GLU A 53 -5.39 0.54 -27.85
N ASN A 54 -4.23 0.33 -28.49
CA ASN A 54 -3.54 -0.97 -28.54
C ASN A 54 -2.68 -1.24 -27.29
N THR A 55 -2.91 -0.51 -26.20
CA THR A 55 -2.20 -0.71 -24.92
C THR A 55 -2.87 -1.83 -24.11
N PRO A 56 -2.12 -2.56 -23.26
CA PRO A 56 -2.67 -3.59 -22.39
C PRO A 56 -3.75 -3.09 -21.41
N ASP A 57 -3.71 -1.81 -21.04
CA ASP A 57 -4.74 -1.10 -20.27
C ASP A 57 -4.94 0.31 -20.87
N PRO A 58 -6.07 0.56 -21.56
CA PRO A 58 -6.40 1.87 -22.15
C PRO A 58 -6.50 3.02 -21.14
N LEU A 59 -6.63 2.72 -19.84
CA LEU A 59 -6.65 3.75 -18.79
C LEU A 59 -5.30 3.90 -18.08
N GLU A 60 -4.26 3.17 -18.46
CA GLU A 60 -2.96 3.20 -17.76
C GLU A 60 -2.41 4.63 -17.63
N GLY A 61 -2.47 5.42 -18.71
CA GLY A 61 -2.04 6.82 -18.72
C GLY A 61 -2.80 7.65 -17.70
N TYR A 62 -4.13 7.61 -17.76
CA TYR A 62 -5.02 8.28 -16.81
C TYR A 62 -4.75 7.88 -15.34
N LEU A 63 -4.68 6.57 -15.06
CA LEU A 63 -4.57 6.06 -13.69
C LEU A 63 -3.19 6.31 -13.09
N THR A 64 -2.12 6.11 -13.87
CA THR A 64 -0.74 6.08 -13.37
C THR A 64 0.02 7.39 -13.57
N LYS A 65 -0.39 8.23 -14.53
CA LYS A 65 0.31 9.49 -14.85
C LYS A 65 -0.54 10.71 -14.53
N THR A 66 -1.80 10.73 -14.96
CA THR A 66 -2.72 11.83 -14.67
C THR A 66 -3.04 11.87 -13.17
N LEU A 67 -3.68 10.82 -12.63
CA LEU A 67 -4.02 10.75 -11.22
C LEU A 67 -2.78 10.46 -10.36
N ASN A 68 -2.08 9.35 -10.62
CA ASN A 68 -0.89 8.91 -9.86
C ASN A 68 -1.08 8.95 -8.33
N ASP A 69 -2.30 8.67 -7.88
CA ASP A 69 -2.67 8.68 -6.47
C ASP A 69 -3.78 7.64 -6.24
N SER A 70 -3.52 6.72 -5.32
CA SER A 70 -4.46 5.63 -5.00
C SER A 70 -5.76 6.11 -4.35
N THR A 71 -5.77 7.30 -3.74
CA THR A 71 -6.93 7.88 -3.06
C THR A 71 -7.91 8.57 -4.00
N THR A 72 -7.48 8.95 -5.20
CA THR A 72 -8.30 9.67 -6.18
C THR A 72 -8.69 8.82 -7.38
N GLN A 73 -8.50 7.50 -7.31
CA GLN A 73 -8.84 6.58 -8.39
C GLN A 73 -10.34 6.64 -8.73
N PRO A 74 -10.74 6.49 -10.00
CA PRO A 74 -12.12 6.68 -10.42
C PRO A 74 -13.04 5.62 -9.78
N ALA A 75 -14.08 6.08 -9.06
CA ALA A 75 -15.10 5.25 -8.42
C ALA A 75 -15.91 4.44 -9.43
N VAL A 76 -16.11 5.00 -10.62
CA VAL A 76 -16.87 4.39 -11.71
C VAL A 76 -15.94 4.16 -12.89
N ARG A 77 -16.01 2.99 -13.52
CA ARG A 77 -15.37 2.77 -14.81
C ARG A 77 -16.38 2.26 -15.80
N GLY A 78 -16.31 2.75 -17.04
CA GLY A 78 -17.26 2.37 -18.05
C GLY A 78 -16.74 1.36 -19.06
N PHE A 79 -17.66 0.56 -19.61
CA PHE A 79 -17.39 -0.47 -20.61
C PHE A 79 -18.47 -0.45 -21.69
N PHE A 80 -18.06 -0.41 -22.96
CA PHE A 80 -18.97 -0.36 -24.09
C PHE A 80 -19.18 -1.73 -24.73
N ILE A 81 -20.42 -2.07 -25.04
CA ILE A 81 -20.78 -3.28 -25.79
C ILE A 81 -21.88 -2.99 -26.81
N SER A 82 -21.72 -3.51 -28.03
CA SER A 82 -22.73 -3.40 -29.08
C SER A 82 -23.60 -4.67 -29.17
N ILE A 83 -24.91 -4.49 -29.42
CA ILE A 83 -25.88 -5.57 -29.60
C ILE A 83 -26.42 -5.55 -31.03
N PRO A 84 -26.10 -6.54 -31.88
CA PRO A 84 -25.16 -7.66 -31.67
C PRO A 84 -23.68 -7.28 -31.94
N GLY A 85 -23.41 -6.07 -32.43
CA GLY A 85 -22.11 -5.69 -32.98
C GLY A 85 -21.84 -6.30 -34.37
N THR A 86 -20.89 -5.72 -35.11
CA THR A 86 -20.56 -6.13 -36.49
C THR A 86 -19.84 -7.47 -36.61
N ARG A 87 -19.29 -7.99 -35.49
CA ARG A 87 -18.53 -9.24 -35.43
C ARG A 87 -19.19 -10.31 -34.54
N GLY A 88 -20.45 -10.08 -34.16
CA GLY A 88 -21.16 -10.91 -33.18
C GLY A 88 -20.72 -10.68 -31.73
N PRO A 89 -21.41 -11.29 -30.75
CA PRO A 89 -21.32 -10.91 -29.35
C PRO A 89 -20.18 -11.60 -28.57
N GLU A 90 -19.62 -12.69 -29.07
CA GLU A 90 -18.75 -13.59 -28.28
C GLU A 90 -17.54 -12.87 -27.64
N LYS A 91 -16.79 -12.10 -28.44
CA LYS A 91 -15.62 -11.36 -27.96
C LYS A 91 -16.01 -10.29 -26.94
N ALA A 92 -17.13 -9.60 -27.17
CA ALA A 92 -17.60 -8.54 -26.29
C ALA A 92 -18.12 -9.09 -24.96
N LEU A 93 -18.84 -10.22 -24.97
CA LEU A 93 -19.27 -10.92 -23.76
C LEU A 93 -18.09 -11.43 -22.93
N LYS A 94 -17.03 -11.95 -23.59
CA LYS A 94 -15.79 -12.29 -22.88
C LYS A 94 -15.16 -11.06 -22.23
N GLY A 95 -15.03 -9.96 -22.98
CA GLY A 95 -14.50 -8.70 -22.47
C GLY A 95 -15.31 -8.16 -21.29
N LEU A 96 -16.63 -8.28 -21.34
CA LEU A 96 -17.52 -7.89 -20.24
C LEU A 96 -17.29 -8.75 -18.98
N ALA A 97 -17.12 -10.07 -19.15
CA ALA A 97 -16.78 -10.95 -18.03
C ALA A 97 -15.43 -10.56 -17.39
N ASP A 98 -14.40 -10.34 -18.21
CA ASP A 98 -13.08 -9.89 -17.75
C ASP A 98 -13.19 -8.52 -17.03
N PHE A 99 -14.02 -7.61 -17.56
CA PHE A 99 -14.27 -6.30 -16.97
C PHE A 99 -14.95 -6.39 -15.60
N TYR A 100 -15.95 -7.27 -15.44
CA TYR A 100 -16.58 -7.50 -14.14
C TYR A 100 -15.63 -8.16 -13.13
N HIS A 101 -14.76 -9.07 -13.57
CA HIS A 101 -13.70 -9.60 -12.70
C HIS A 101 -12.75 -8.50 -12.24
N LEU A 102 -12.38 -7.57 -13.13
CA LEU A 102 -11.57 -6.42 -12.78
C LEU A 102 -12.30 -5.48 -11.80
N ALA A 103 -13.58 -5.21 -12.04
CA ALA A 103 -14.42 -4.39 -11.17
C ALA A 103 -14.53 -5.00 -9.76
N ASP A 104 -14.71 -6.32 -9.66
CA ASP A 104 -14.74 -7.01 -8.38
C ASP A 104 -13.39 -6.96 -7.66
N SER A 105 -12.30 -7.19 -8.41
CA SER A 105 -10.94 -7.19 -7.87
C SER A 105 -10.45 -5.82 -7.42
N VAL A 106 -10.84 -4.75 -8.12
CA VAL A 106 -10.40 -3.37 -7.84
C VAL A 106 -11.39 -2.62 -6.94
N GLY A 107 -12.68 -2.96 -7.03
CA GLY A 107 -13.74 -2.41 -6.19
C GLY A 107 -14.48 -1.20 -6.77
N PHE A 108 -14.34 -0.91 -8.07
CA PHE A 108 -15.08 0.19 -8.72
C PHE A 108 -16.49 -0.24 -9.12
N PHE A 109 -17.38 0.73 -9.33
CA PHE A 109 -18.71 0.53 -9.89
C PHE A 109 -18.61 0.43 -11.42
N PRO A 110 -19.08 -0.65 -12.04
CA PRO A 110 -19.20 -0.73 -13.49
C PRO A 110 -20.27 0.22 -14.00
N GLU A 111 -19.99 0.94 -15.08
CA GLU A 111 -20.99 1.57 -15.94
C GLU A 111 -21.01 0.83 -17.29
N LEU A 112 -22.02 -0.02 -17.49
CA LEU A 112 -22.17 -0.77 -18.73
C LEU A 112 -22.95 0.07 -19.75
N SER A 113 -22.30 0.44 -20.85
CA SER A 113 -22.90 1.17 -21.95
C SER A 113 -23.28 0.23 -23.09
N LEU A 114 -24.59 0.10 -23.36
CA LEU A 114 -25.13 -0.70 -24.45
C LEU A 114 -25.35 0.15 -25.70
N PHE A 115 -24.62 -0.14 -26.77
CA PHE A 115 -24.92 0.37 -28.10
C PHE A 115 -25.77 -0.64 -28.88
N LEU A 116 -26.77 -0.19 -29.61
CA LEU A 116 -27.75 -1.08 -30.26
C LEU A 116 -27.52 -1.05 -31.76
N VAL A 117 -26.39 -1.60 -32.15
CA VAL A 117 -25.83 -1.42 -33.48
C VAL A 117 -25.21 -2.70 -34.02
N SER A 118 -25.40 -2.90 -35.31
CA SER A 118 -24.50 -3.67 -36.18
C SER A 118 -23.87 -2.69 -37.17
N ASP A 119 -24.07 -2.87 -38.48
CA ASP A 119 -23.82 -1.83 -39.49
C ASP A 119 -24.94 -0.77 -39.50
N VAL A 120 -26.09 -1.10 -38.90
CA VAL A 120 -27.26 -0.22 -38.73
C VAL A 120 -27.80 -0.27 -37.30
N ALA A 121 -28.62 0.70 -36.92
CA ALA A 121 -29.39 0.67 -35.68
C ALA A 121 -30.26 -0.60 -35.56
N THR A 122 -30.19 -1.29 -34.42
CA THR A 122 -30.90 -2.55 -34.15
C THR A 122 -32.01 -2.42 -33.11
N ASP A 123 -32.24 -1.21 -32.59
CA ASP A 123 -33.30 -0.89 -31.62
C ASP A 123 -34.68 -1.38 -32.08
N SER A 124 -35.01 -1.21 -33.38
CA SER A 124 -36.27 -1.67 -33.97
C SER A 124 -36.44 -3.20 -33.93
N ILE A 125 -35.34 -3.96 -34.07
CA ILE A 125 -35.33 -5.41 -34.01
C ILE A 125 -35.52 -5.87 -32.57
N ILE A 126 -34.80 -5.26 -31.63
CA ILE A 126 -34.90 -5.56 -30.20
C ILE A 126 -36.30 -5.23 -29.69
N ALA A 127 -36.89 -4.10 -30.11
CA ALA A 127 -38.23 -3.67 -29.72
C ALA A 127 -39.35 -4.61 -30.20
N ASN A 128 -39.18 -5.28 -31.35
CA ASN A 128 -40.27 -5.99 -32.01
C ASN A 128 -40.08 -7.50 -32.17
N SER A 129 -38.93 -8.04 -31.77
CA SER A 129 -38.64 -9.47 -31.88
C SER A 129 -37.80 -9.94 -30.69
N THR A 130 -37.56 -11.25 -30.61
CA THR A 130 -36.67 -11.86 -29.60
C THR A 130 -35.27 -12.19 -30.15
N GLN A 131 -34.95 -11.72 -31.37
CA GLN A 131 -33.77 -12.16 -32.11
C GLN A 131 -32.45 -11.99 -31.33
N TYR A 132 -32.33 -10.92 -30.54
CA TYR A 132 -31.12 -10.61 -29.76
C TYR A 132 -31.30 -10.79 -28.24
N ASP A 133 -32.43 -11.36 -27.80
CA ASP A 133 -32.72 -11.54 -26.38
C ASP A 133 -31.68 -12.46 -25.71
N TYR A 134 -31.14 -13.44 -26.44
CA TYR A 134 -30.08 -14.31 -25.91
C TYR A 134 -28.78 -13.56 -25.58
N ILE A 135 -28.47 -12.47 -26.30
CA ILE A 135 -27.30 -11.61 -26.03
C ILE A 135 -27.57 -10.81 -24.76
N ILE A 136 -28.75 -10.22 -24.64
CA ILE A 136 -29.18 -9.45 -23.48
C ILE A 136 -29.24 -10.36 -22.24
N ASP A 137 -29.75 -11.59 -22.36
CA ASP A 137 -29.76 -12.59 -21.29
C ASP A 137 -28.33 -13.00 -20.87
N SER A 138 -27.39 -13.07 -21.82
CA SER A 138 -25.98 -13.33 -21.50
C SER A 138 -25.35 -12.16 -20.73
N ILE A 139 -25.64 -10.92 -21.14
CA ILE A 139 -25.21 -9.70 -20.43
C ILE A 139 -25.79 -9.68 -19.00
N ILE A 140 -27.09 -9.95 -18.85
CA ILE A 140 -27.75 -10.00 -17.54
C ILE A 140 -27.13 -11.10 -16.68
N THR A 141 -26.85 -12.27 -17.25
CA THR A 141 -26.21 -13.39 -16.54
C THR A 141 -24.84 -13.00 -16.01
N LEU A 142 -24.00 -12.38 -16.84
CA LEU A 142 -22.68 -11.88 -16.42
C LEU A 142 -22.79 -10.79 -15.34
N SER A 143 -23.75 -9.88 -15.50
CA SER A 143 -24.02 -8.82 -14.52
C SER A 143 -24.50 -9.38 -13.18
N LYS A 144 -25.33 -10.42 -13.20
CA LYS A 144 -25.75 -11.15 -11.99
C LYS A 144 -24.61 -11.91 -11.33
N ASN A 145 -23.69 -12.47 -12.12
CA ASN A 145 -22.51 -13.14 -11.58
C ASN A 145 -21.58 -12.13 -10.86
N TYR A 146 -21.48 -10.89 -11.37
CA TYR A 146 -20.85 -9.79 -10.63
C TYR A 146 -21.62 -9.47 -9.35
N GLY A 147 -22.95 -9.41 -9.41
CA GLY A 147 -23.83 -9.45 -8.24
C GLY A 147 -23.86 -8.18 -7.38
N LYS A 148 -23.06 -7.15 -7.71
CA LYS A 148 -23.01 -5.87 -7.00
C LYS A 148 -23.64 -4.74 -7.83
N ARG A 149 -23.65 -3.54 -7.25
CA ARG A 149 -24.24 -2.33 -7.84
C ARG A 149 -23.51 -1.92 -9.11
N MET A 150 -24.26 -1.52 -10.15
CA MET A 150 -23.73 -1.03 -11.41
C MET A 150 -24.64 0.02 -12.05
N PHE A 151 -24.07 0.86 -12.92
CA PHE A 151 -24.82 1.70 -13.84
C PHE A 151 -25.02 0.97 -15.16
N LEU A 152 -26.18 1.18 -15.79
CA LEU A 152 -26.51 0.62 -17.11
C LEU A 152 -27.01 1.76 -18.01
N ARG A 153 -26.21 2.16 -18.99
CA ARG A 153 -26.60 3.15 -20.01
C ARG A 153 -27.10 2.42 -21.25
N ILE A 154 -28.40 2.56 -21.53
CA ILE A 154 -29.04 1.82 -22.64
C ILE A 154 -29.19 2.74 -23.85
N GLY A 155 -28.49 2.44 -24.93
CA GLY A 155 -28.54 3.20 -26.18
C GLY A 155 -28.25 4.68 -25.93
N GLY A 156 -27.06 4.99 -25.39
CA GLY A 156 -26.62 6.37 -25.22
C GLY A 156 -26.64 7.15 -26.54
N GLU A 157 -26.60 8.48 -26.46
CA GLU A 157 -26.60 9.32 -27.65
C GLU A 157 -27.85 9.09 -28.53
N PHE A 158 -29.00 8.81 -27.90
CA PHE A 158 -30.16 8.24 -28.58
C PHE A 158 -30.74 9.14 -29.67
N ASN A 159 -30.54 10.45 -29.55
CA ASN A 159 -31.11 11.48 -30.40
C ASN A 159 -30.27 11.77 -31.66
N GLY A 160 -29.16 11.04 -31.84
CA GLY A 160 -28.33 11.10 -33.03
C GLY A 160 -29.02 10.65 -34.31
N ALA A 161 -28.52 11.13 -35.45
CA ALA A 161 -28.96 10.69 -36.77
C ALA A 161 -27.82 10.77 -37.79
N GLY A 162 -27.86 9.88 -38.78
CA GLY A 162 -26.92 9.88 -39.91
C GLY A 162 -25.69 8.98 -39.73
N PRO A 163 -24.81 8.94 -40.74
CA PRO A 163 -23.77 7.90 -40.91
C PRO A 163 -22.64 7.90 -39.87
N GLY A 164 -22.66 8.80 -38.88
CA GLY A 164 -21.71 8.83 -37.76
C GLY A 164 -22.32 8.51 -36.39
N TRP A 165 -23.64 8.27 -36.32
CA TRP A 165 -24.36 8.11 -35.04
C TRP A 165 -25.07 6.77 -35.01
N ASN A 166 -24.74 5.92 -34.04
CA ASN A 166 -25.53 4.73 -33.68
C ASN A 166 -26.07 3.91 -34.87
N GLY A 167 -25.25 3.64 -35.89
CA GLY A 167 -25.67 2.90 -37.09
C GLY A 167 -26.74 3.61 -37.95
N GLY A 168 -26.67 4.94 -38.05
CA GLY A 168 -27.65 5.75 -38.80
C GLY A 168 -28.66 6.50 -37.94
N GLY A 169 -28.68 6.25 -36.62
CA GLY A 169 -29.60 6.83 -35.64
C GLY A 169 -30.69 5.83 -35.22
N TYR A 170 -31.02 5.83 -33.93
CA TYR A 170 -32.14 5.01 -33.42
C TYR A 170 -33.48 5.53 -33.94
N HIS A 171 -34.51 4.68 -33.86
CA HIS A 171 -35.82 4.98 -34.38
C HIS A 171 -36.72 5.53 -33.24
N PRO A 172 -37.35 6.71 -33.42
CA PRO A 172 -38.24 7.25 -32.39
C PRO A 172 -39.38 6.27 -32.09
N TYR A 173 -39.84 6.25 -30.85
CA TYR A 173 -40.81 5.29 -30.27
C TYR A 173 -40.32 3.85 -30.17
N LEU A 174 -39.59 3.33 -31.17
CA LEU A 174 -39.00 1.99 -31.09
C LEU A 174 -37.83 1.96 -30.11
N TYR A 175 -37.03 3.03 -30.04
CA TYR A 175 -36.06 3.24 -28.98
C TYR A 175 -36.72 3.15 -27.59
N VAL A 176 -37.84 3.86 -27.38
CA VAL A 176 -38.58 3.81 -26.11
C VAL A 176 -38.99 2.38 -25.78
N LYS A 177 -39.62 1.69 -26.74
CA LYS A 177 -40.06 0.30 -26.56
C LYS A 177 -38.90 -0.66 -26.30
N MET A 178 -37.76 -0.47 -26.97
CA MET A 178 -36.53 -1.23 -26.75
C MET A 178 -35.98 -1.00 -25.34
N PHE A 179 -35.89 0.27 -24.91
CA PHE A 179 -35.34 0.65 -23.62
C PHE A 179 -36.16 0.00 -22.49
N GLN A 180 -37.48 0.12 -22.58
CA GLN A 180 -38.43 -0.50 -21.66
C GLN A 180 -38.25 -2.02 -21.62
N LYS A 181 -38.15 -2.67 -22.79
CA LYS A 181 -37.93 -4.11 -22.89
C LYS A 181 -36.64 -4.57 -22.22
N ILE A 182 -35.51 -3.88 -22.43
CA ILE A 182 -34.23 -4.27 -21.81
C ILE A 182 -34.33 -4.12 -20.28
N THR A 183 -34.90 -3.03 -19.79
CA THR A 183 -35.13 -2.82 -18.35
C THR A 183 -36.04 -3.90 -17.75
N ASP A 184 -37.14 -4.27 -18.43
CA ASP A 184 -38.04 -5.36 -18.03
C ASP A 184 -37.34 -6.72 -18.04
N MET A 185 -36.38 -6.93 -18.93
CA MET A 185 -35.54 -8.14 -18.90
C MET A 185 -34.69 -8.16 -17.63
N PHE A 186 -34.00 -7.08 -17.25
CA PHE A 186 -33.26 -7.02 -15.99
C PHE A 186 -34.15 -7.25 -14.75
N GLU A 187 -35.36 -6.69 -14.75
CA GLU A 187 -36.38 -6.91 -13.72
C GLU A 187 -36.81 -8.38 -13.64
N SER A 188 -37.25 -8.96 -14.75
CA SER A 188 -37.74 -10.35 -14.80
C SER A 188 -36.67 -11.40 -14.47
N ARG A 189 -35.38 -11.05 -14.55
CA ARG A 189 -34.26 -11.90 -14.10
C ARG A 189 -33.81 -11.60 -12.67
N GLY A 190 -34.49 -10.70 -11.95
CA GLY A 190 -34.25 -10.39 -10.55
C GLY A 190 -32.93 -9.68 -10.30
N PHE A 191 -32.53 -8.75 -11.18
CA PHE A 191 -31.29 -7.97 -11.01
C PHE A 191 -31.48 -6.45 -11.13
N ARG A 192 -32.69 -5.97 -11.38
CA ARG A 192 -32.98 -4.54 -11.52
C ARG A 192 -32.61 -3.71 -10.28
N ASP A 193 -32.79 -4.23 -9.07
CA ASP A 193 -32.47 -3.51 -7.82
C ASP A 193 -31.00 -3.12 -7.69
N SER A 194 -30.10 -3.91 -8.28
CA SER A 194 -28.65 -3.66 -8.30
C SER A 194 -28.21 -2.79 -9.49
N VAL A 195 -29.13 -2.32 -10.32
CA VAL A 195 -28.81 -1.59 -11.56
C VAL A 195 -29.49 -0.22 -11.58
N ALA A 196 -28.69 0.85 -11.68
CA ALA A 196 -29.18 2.20 -11.97
C ALA A 196 -29.15 2.43 -13.49
N VAL A 197 -30.32 2.62 -14.09
CA VAL A 197 -30.48 2.75 -15.54
C VAL A 197 -30.40 4.22 -15.95
N ILE A 198 -29.50 4.51 -16.91
CA ILE A 198 -29.20 5.86 -17.41
C ILE A 198 -29.83 6.06 -18.80
N TRP A 199 -30.62 7.11 -18.96
CA TRP A 199 -31.13 7.61 -20.25
C TRP A 199 -30.33 8.82 -20.72
N CYS A 200 -29.49 8.65 -21.76
CA CYS A 200 -28.39 9.57 -22.05
C CYS A 200 -28.57 10.40 -23.34
N TYR A 201 -28.61 11.72 -23.19
CA TYR A 201 -28.79 12.72 -24.25
C TYR A 201 -27.45 13.35 -24.66
N GLU A 202 -27.34 13.72 -25.94
CA GLU A 202 -26.21 14.50 -26.46
C GLU A 202 -26.71 15.80 -27.14
N PRO A 203 -26.20 16.99 -26.76
CA PRO A 203 -26.72 18.27 -27.25
C PRO A 203 -26.46 18.62 -28.73
N ASP A 204 -25.38 18.16 -29.34
CA ASP A 204 -25.05 18.37 -30.76
C ASP A 204 -25.85 17.48 -31.72
N ALA A 205 -26.47 16.42 -31.23
CA ALA A 205 -27.29 15.54 -32.04
C ALA A 205 -28.52 16.23 -32.66
N ALA A 206 -28.96 15.68 -33.79
CA ALA A 206 -29.93 16.31 -34.68
C ALA A 206 -31.34 16.42 -34.09
N ASN A 207 -31.72 15.50 -33.20
CA ASN A 207 -33.04 15.48 -32.57
C ASN A 207 -32.95 15.94 -31.11
N ASP A 208 -34.11 16.26 -30.53
CA ASP A 208 -34.18 16.75 -29.14
C ASP A 208 -34.94 15.80 -28.20
N PHE A 209 -34.52 15.76 -26.94
CA PHE A 209 -34.96 14.78 -25.94
C PHE A 209 -36.45 14.87 -25.59
N ASP A 210 -37.01 16.08 -25.60
CA ASP A 210 -38.40 16.41 -25.24
C ASP A 210 -39.35 16.36 -26.45
N SER A 211 -38.88 15.87 -27.60
CA SER A 211 -39.71 15.77 -28.80
C SER A 211 -40.93 14.87 -28.58
N VAL A 212 -42.11 15.42 -28.78
CA VAL A 212 -43.42 14.76 -28.57
C VAL A 212 -44.35 15.01 -29.78
N ASP A 213 -45.11 14.00 -30.20
CA ASP A 213 -46.23 14.18 -31.12
C ASP A 213 -47.48 13.41 -30.67
N GLY A 214 -48.51 13.29 -31.52
CA GLY A 214 -49.76 12.59 -31.20
C GLY A 214 -49.62 11.13 -30.79
N ARG A 215 -48.43 10.52 -30.95
CA ARG A 215 -48.09 9.18 -30.47
C ARG A 215 -47.42 9.15 -29.10
N GLY A 216 -47.09 10.31 -28.51
CA GLY A 216 -46.38 10.45 -27.24
C GLY A 216 -44.93 10.90 -27.41
N ALA A 217 -44.15 10.72 -26.35
CA ALA A 217 -42.72 11.07 -26.34
C ALA A 217 -41.94 10.18 -27.32
N ARG A 218 -41.04 10.79 -28.11
CA ARG A 218 -40.25 10.07 -29.12
C ARG A 218 -39.12 9.25 -28.51
N TRP A 219 -38.58 9.71 -27.39
CA TRP A 219 -37.33 9.19 -26.85
C TRP A 219 -37.37 8.88 -25.37
N TYR A 220 -38.20 9.59 -24.59
CA TYR A 220 -38.22 9.42 -23.14
C TYR A 220 -38.93 8.10 -22.75
N PRO A 221 -38.25 7.18 -22.05
CA PRO A 221 -38.82 5.86 -21.76
C PRO A 221 -39.82 5.84 -20.60
N GLY A 222 -39.92 6.92 -19.82
CA GLY A 222 -40.76 7.00 -18.62
C GLY A 222 -39.95 7.04 -17.32
N ASP A 223 -40.55 7.62 -16.28
CA ASP A 223 -39.89 7.85 -14.97
C ASP A 223 -39.58 6.53 -14.25
N GLU A 224 -40.36 5.48 -14.51
CA GLU A 224 -40.21 4.13 -13.97
C GLU A 224 -39.08 3.32 -14.63
N TYR A 225 -38.66 3.72 -15.83
CA TYR A 225 -37.66 3.02 -16.62
C TYR A 225 -36.27 3.65 -16.52
N ALA A 226 -36.18 4.98 -16.38
CA ALA A 226 -34.91 5.69 -16.22
C ALA A 226 -34.72 6.12 -14.75
N ASP A 227 -33.70 5.58 -14.08
CA ASP A 227 -33.33 6.00 -12.72
C ASP A 227 -32.54 7.31 -12.76
N TRP A 228 -31.70 7.46 -13.78
CA TRP A 228 -30.75 8.56 -13.98
C TRP A 228 -30.91 9.16 -15.36
N PHE A 229 -30.65 10.46 -15.45
CA PHE A 229 -30.47 11.14 -16.72
C PHE A 229 -28.99 11.13 -17.07
N GLY A 230 -28.66 10.98 -18.34
CA GLY A 230 -27.30 11.04 -18.84
C GLY A 230 -27.13 12.21 -19.77
N LEU A 231 -25.98 12.88 -19.69
CA LEU A 231 -25.66 14.03 -20.53
C LEU A 231 -24.22 13.90 -21.03
N ASP A 232 -24.06 13.62 -22.32
CA ASP A 232 -22.73 13.52 -22.93
C ASP A 232 -22.29 14.91 -23.41
N VAL A 233 -21.12 15.37 -22.96
CA VAL A 233 -20.62 16.73 -23.26
C VAL A 233 -19.15 16.73 -23.66
N PHE A 234 -18.90 17.21 -24.88
CA PHE A 234 -17.58 17.20 -25.49
C PHE A 234 -17.01 18.59 -25.79
N ASN A 235 -17.82 19.49 -26.34
CA ASN A 235 -17.42 20.87 -26.63
C ASN A 235 -17.66 21.75 -25.40
N SER A 236 -16.77 22.70 -25.10
CA SER A 236 -17.00 23.61 -23.97
C SER A 236 -18.22 24.51 -24.14
N GLU A 237 -18.67 24.76 -25.37
CA GLU A 237 -19.94 25.46 -25.64
C GLU A 237 -21.18 24.71 -25.11
N HIS A 238 -21.06 23.43 -24.74
CA HIS A 238 -22.13 22.69 -24.06
C HIS A 238 -22.35 23.13 -22.62
N PHE A 239 -21.36 23.74 -21.97
CA PHE A 239 -21.36 23.96 -20.52
C PHE A 239 -20.72 25.27 -20.04
N ASP A 240 -20.09 26.05 -20.93
CA ASP A 240 -19.49 27.34 -20.62
C ASP A 240 -20.54 28.32 -20.08
N GLN A 241 -20.45 28.63 -18.79
CA GLN A 241 -21.39 29.50 -18.08
C GLN A 241 -21.41 30.94 -18.59
N SER A 242 -20.38 31.36 -19.33
CA SER A 242 -20.33 32.71 -19.93
C SER A 242 -21.15 32.85 -21.22
N LEU A 243 -21.58 31.73 -21.83
CA LEU A 243 -22.38 31.74 -23.05
C LEU A 243 -23.88 31.86 -22.78
N PRO A 244 -24.66 32.48 -23.69
CA PRO A 244 -26.10 32.55 -23.54
C PRO A 244 -26.78 31.23 -23.90
N ASP A 245 -27.93 30.96 -23.28
CA ASP A 245 -28.76 29.79 -23.62
C ASP A 245 -29.45 29.94 -25.00
N TYR A 246 -29.53 31.16 -25.54
CA TYR A 246 -30.15 31.48 -26.83
C TYR A 246 -29.32 32.49 -27.64
N ASN A 247 -29.21 32.28 -28.96
CA ASN A 247 -28.66 33.25 -29.90
C ASN A 247 -29.70 33.65 -30.95
N SER A 248 -30.04 34.94 -31.07
CA SER A 248 -30.85 35.45 -32.21
C SER A 248 -32.07 34.58 -32.60
N ARG A 249 -32.75 34.00 -31.59
CA ARG A 249 -33.92 33.07 -31.63
C ARG A 249 -33.67 31.55 -31.73
N LEU A 250 -32.44 31.07 -31.78
CA LEU A 250 -32.13 29.63 -31.70
C LEU A 250 -31.59 29.28 -30.31
N ILE A 251 -31.89 28.06 -29.83
CA ILE A 251 -31.30 27.52 -28.62
C ILE A 251 -29.83 27.19 -28.90
N THR A 252 -28.93 27.55 -28.00
CA THR A 252 -27.50 27.25 -28.13
C THR A 252 -27.19 25.84 -27.62
N ARG A 253 -25.96 25.39 -27.83
CA ARG A 253 -25.39 24.17 -27.24
C ARG A 253 -25.59 24.13 -25.72
N LYS A 254 -25.12 25.17 -25.02
CA LYS A 254 -25.38 25.36 -23.58
C LYS A 254 -26.86 25.34 -23.26
N GLY A 255 -27.68 26.08 -24.02
CA GLY A 255 -29.13 26.14 -23.78
C GLY A 255 -29.80 24.77 -23.85
N LYS A 256 -29.37 23.89 -24.76
CA LYS A 256 -29.86 22.50 -24.82
C LYS A 256 -29.48 21.70 -23.58
N SER A 257 -28.23 21.78 -23.12
CA SER A 257 -27.77 21.15 -21.87
C SER A 257 -28.59 21.65 -20.68
N GLU A 258 -28.74 22.97 -20.53
CA GLU A 258 -29.50 23.59 -19.43
C GLU A 258 -30.97 23.18 -19.42
N ARG A 259 -31.57 23.05 -20.60
CA ARG A 259 -32.95 22.60 -20.75
C ARG A 259 -33.11 21.14 -20.35
N PHE A 260 -32.13 20.29 -20.68
CA PHE A 260 -32.12 18.88 -20.26
C PHE A 260 -31.92 18.73 -18.75
N LEU A 261 -30.97 19.48 -18.17
CA LEU A 261 -30.79 19.58 -16.72
C LEU A 261 -32.06 20.12 -16.02
N GLY A 262 -32.77 21.06 -16.66
CA GLY A 262 -34.08 21.53 -16.21
C GLY A 262 -35.09 20.41 -16.06
N MET A 263 -35.22 19.56 -17.08
CA MET A 263 -36.10 18.39 -17.03
C MET A 263 -35.66 17.39 -15.94
N ALA A 264 -34.35 17.19 -15.75
CA ALA A 264 -33.82 16.33 -14.70
C ALA A 264 -34.23 16.83 -13.30
N ARG A 265 -34.09 18.14 -13.05
CA ARG A 265 -34.53 18.78 -11.81
C ARG A 265 -36.04 18.67 -11.59
N GLU A 266 -36.85 18.94 -12.62
CA GLU A 266 -38.31 18.82 -12.55
C GLU A 266 -38.77 17.39 -12.19
N LYS A 267 -38.02 16.39 -12.66
CA LYS A 267 -38.33 14.96 -12.44
C LYS A 267 -37.61 14.36 -11.22
N ASN A 268 -36.82 15.16 -10.49
CA ASN A 268 -35.96 14.70 -9.40
C ASN A 268 -35.08 13.51 -9.82
N LYS A 269 -34.43 13.64 -10.99
CA LYS A 269 -33.53 12.62 -11.53
C LYS A 269 -32.09 13.14 -11.44
N PRO A 270 -31.17 12.40 -10.80
CA PRO A 270 -29.77 12.74 -10.83
C PRO A 270 -29.19 12.56 -12.25
N VAL A 271 -28.16 13.33 -12.55
CA VAL A 271 -27.51 13.39 -13.85
C VAL A 271 -26.12 12.77 -13.77
N TYR A 272 -25.83 11.85 -14.68
CA TYR A 272 -24.53 11.21 -14.87
C TYR A 272 -23.98 11.55 -16.25
N MET A 273 -22.90 12.33 -16.32
CA MET A 273 -22.24 12.62 -17.60
C MET A 273 -21.40 11.43 -18.03
N SER A 274 -21.97 10.54 -18.83
CA SER A 274 -21.41 9.21 -19.09
C SER A 274 -20.22 9.27 -20.05
N GLU A 275 -20.20 10.25 -20.95
CA GLU A 275 -19.06 10.55 -21.81
C GLU A 275 -18.71 12.04 -21.76
N THR A 276 -17.47 12.33 -21.37
CA THR A 276 -16.88 13.67 -21.44
C THR A 276 -15.46 13.59 -21.95
N SER A 277 -15.04 14.52 -22.79
CA SER A 277 -13.68 14.59 -23.30
C SER A 277 -13.36 15.99 -23.80
N ALA A 278 -12.11 16.42 -23.63
CA ALA A 278 -11.60 17.72 -24.08
C ALA A 278 -11.43 17.78 -25.61
N THR A 279 -12.53 17.69 -26.35
CA THR A 279 -12.51 17.63 -27.82
C THR A 279 -12.02 18.94 -28.44
N GLY A 280 -11.17 18.82 -29.46
CA GLY A 280 -10.60 19.95 -30.21
C GLY A 280 -9.48 20.69 -29.48
N ILE A 281 -9.15 20.32 -28.23
CA ILE A 281 -8.12 21.00 -27.42
C ILE A 281 -6.71 20.63 -27.89
N ASN A 282 -6.46 19.36 -28.23
CA ASN A 282 -5.14 18.85 -28.64
C ASN A 282 -4.04 19.11 -27.59
N ILE A 283 -4.24 18.55 -26.38
CA ILE A 283 -3.36 18.74 -25.23
C ILE A 283 -1.92 18.37 -25.59
N SER A 284 -1.04 19.38 -25.59
CA SER A 284 0.36 19.25 -25.97
C SER A 284 1.29 19.42 -24.75
N PRO A 285 2.57 19.05 -24.83
CA PRO A 285 3.53 19.29 -23.74
C PRO A 285 3.88 20.76 -23.47
N ASP A 286 3.41 21.72 -24.28
CA ASP A 286 3.72 23.14 -24.10
C ASP A 286 2.99 23.73 -22.87
N SER A 287 3.76 24.30 -21.94
CA SER A 287 3.24 24.87 -20.71
C SER A 287 2.29 26.07 -20.92
N LEU A 288 2.50 26.90 -21.95
CA LEU A 288 1.61 28.05 -22.21
C LEU A 288 0.28 27.60 -22.82
N ASP A 289 0.36 26.59 -23.68
CA ASP A 289 -0.77 25.88 -24.26
C ASP A 289 -1.63 25.23 -23.17
N GLY A 290 -1.00 24.51 -22.23
CA GLY A 290 -1.71 23.87 -21.12
C GLY A 290 -2.51 24.81 -20.21
N VAL A 291 -2.06 26.06 -20.03
CA VAL A 291 -2.86 27.07 -19.30
C VAL A 291 -4.10 27.47 -20.09
N ASN A 292 -3.96 27.64 -21.41
CA ASN A 292 -5.09 27.95 -22.28
C ASN A 292 -6.06 26.78 -22.37
N ASP A 293 -5.56 25.55 -22.53
CA ASP A 293 -6.34 24.31 -22.54
C ASP A 293 -7.19 24.17 -21.27
N TRP A 294 -6.56 24.39 -20.11
CA TRP A 294 -7.24 24.38 -18.82
C TRP A 294 -8.38 25.41 -18.79
N ASN A 295 -8.12 26.66 -19.18
CA ASN A 295 -9.12 27.73 -19.11
C ASN A 295 -10.24 27.58 -20.16
N ASN A 296 -9.93 27.01 -21.32
CA ASN A 296 -10.87 26.90 -22.44
C ASN A 296 -11.82 25.70 -22.32
N TRP A 297 -11.46 24.69 -21.52
CA TRP A 297 -12.28 23.49 -21.34
C TRP A 297 -12.44 23.08 -19.86
N PHE A 298 -11.35 22.69 -19.19
CA PHE A 298 -11.42 22.05 -17.87
C PHE A 298 -12.00 22.96 -16.78
N ALA A 299 -11.56 24.21 -16.69
CA ALA A 299 -12.06 25.15 -15.70
C ALA A 299 -13.58 25.37 -15.83
N LYS A 300 -14.07 25.47 -17.07
CA LYS A 300 -15.49 25.63 -17.39
C LYS A 300 -16.29 24.36 -17.08
N PHE A 301 -15.68 23.18 -17.31
CA PHE A 301 -16.30 21.90 -16.98
C PHE A 301 -16.48 21.74 -15.46
N TRP A 302 -15.48 22.11 -14.66
CA TRP A 302 -15.60 22.05 -13.20
C TRP A 302 -16.55 23.11 -12.64
N GLU A 303 -16.59 24.30 -13.24
CA GLU A 303 -17.61 25.31 -12.93
C GLU A 303 -19.01 24.76 -13.20
N PHE A 304 -19.23 24.11 -14.35
CA PHE A 304 -20.50 23.47 -14.70
C PHE A 304 -20.93 22.44 -13.65
N ILE A 305 -20.04 21.53 -13.25
CA ILE A 305 -20.34 20.58 -12.16
C ILE A 305 -20.67 21.31 -10.85
N ALA A 306 -19.96 22.39 -10.53
CA ALA A 306 -20.15 23.12 -9.27
C ALA A 306 -21.50 23.85 -9.19
N VAL A 307 -22.00 24.38 -10.31
CA VAL A 307 -23.24 25.17 -10.33
C VAL A 307 -24.51 24.31 -10.52
N HIS A 308 -24.37 23.04 -10.90
CA HIS A 308 -25.49 22.12 -11.12
C HIS A 308 -25.46 20.94 -10.14
N THR A 309 -26.18 21.07 -9.03
CA THR A 309 -26.19 20.09 -7.92
C THR A 309 -26.82 18.73 -8.27
N GLU A 310 -27.62 18.69 -9.34
CA GLU A 310 -28.19 17.46 -9.90
C GLU A 310 -27.17 16.65 -10.70
N ILE A 311 -26.02 17.24 -11.07
CA ILE A 311 -24.90 16.46 -11.62
C ILE A 311 -24.26 15.70 -10.46
N LYS A 312 -24.40 14.38 -10.50
CA LYS A 312 -23.95 13.47 -9.43
C LYS A 312 -22.89 12.49 -9.90
N GLY A 313 -22.48 12.54 -11.16
CA GLY A 313 -21.36 11.75 -11.67
C GLY A 313 -20.89 12.22 -13.03
N PHE A 314 -19.63 11.94 -13.32
CA PHE A 314 -19.06 12.11 -14.65
C PHE A 314 -18.07 10.99 -14.95
N SER A 315 -17.87 10.69 -16.23
CA SER A 315 -16.76 9.86 -16.69
C SER A 315 -15.96 10.62 -17.75
N TYR A 316 -14.65 10.75 -17.52
CA TYR A 316 -13.73 11.35 -18.49
C TYR A 316 -13.15 10.28 -19.43
N ILE A 317 -13.08 10.60 -20.73
CA ILE A 317 -12.43 9.79 -21.76
C ILE A 317 -11.06 10.40 -22.05
N ASP A 318 -10.03 9.77 -21.50
CA ASP A 318 -8.63 10.20 -21.62
C ASP A 318 -7.97 9.53 -22.83
N ALA A 319 -8.25 10.01 -24.03
CA ALA A 319 -7.88 9.31 -25.26
C ALA A 319 -7.22 10.22 -26.31
N ASN A 320 -6.34 9.61 -27.12
CA ASN A 320 -5.93 10.20 -28.39
C ASN A 320 -6.92 9.80 -29.49
N TRP A 321 -7.81 10.71 -29.87
CA TRP A 321 -8.93 10.38 -30.74
C TRP A 321 -8.47 10.13 -32.19
N PRO A 322 -8.85 8.98 -32.80
CA PRO A 322 -8.38 8.64 -34.14
C PRO A 322 -9.04 9.53 -35.20
N THR A 323 -8.24 10.29 -35.95
CA THR A 323 -8.70 11.26 -36.96
C THR A 323 -9.66 10.66 -38.00
N GLY A 324 -9.53 9.36 -38.30
CA GLY A 324 -10.39 8.69 -39.29
C GLY A 324 -11.84 8.50 -38.83
N ALA A 325 -12.06 8.20 -37.54
CA ALA A 325 -13.41 8.02 -36.98
C ALA A 325 -13.94 9.32 -36.33
N TYR A 326 -13.03 10.12 -35.77
CA TYR A 326 -13.35 11.33 -35.01
C TYR A 326 -12.52 12.52 -35.52
N PRO A 327 -12.79 13.01 -36.75
CA PRO A 327 -12.03 14.12 -37.34
C PRO A 327 -12.16 15.38 -36.48
N GLY A 328 -11.02 15.98 -36.11
CA GLY A 328 -10.97 17.22 -35.32
C GLY A 328 -11.14 17.07 -33.81
N TRP A 329 -11.33 15.85 -33.29
CA TRP A 329 -11.45 15.63 -31.84
C TRP A 329 -10.12 15.76 -31.09
N GLY A 330 -9.00 15.43 -31.75
CA GLY A 330 -7.67 15.71 -31.24
C GLY A 330 -7.19 14.79 -30.11
N ASP A 331 -6.10 15.18 -29.45
CA ASP A 331 -5.57 14.46 -28.29
C ASP A 331 -6.12 15.07 -26.98
N ALA A 332 -6.87 14.27 -26.22
CA ALA A 332 -7.50 14.68 -24.97
C ALA A 332 -6.81 14.09 -23.73
N ARG A 333 -5.65 13.43 -23.90
CA ARG A 333 -4.89 12.83 -22.81
C ARG A 333 -4.28 13.88 -21.89
N ILE A 334 -4.70 13.87 -20.63
CA ILE A 334 -4.31 14.87 -19.64
C ILE A 334 -2.81 14.78 -19.32
N GLU A 335 -2.24 13.58 -19.32
CA GLU A 335 -0.82 13.34 -18.99
C GLU A 335 0.16 13.91 -20.01
N ASN A 336 -0.33 14.37 -21.17
CA ASN A 336 0.51 15.03 -22.16
C ASN A 336 0.99 16.41 -21.70
N ASN A 337 0.31 17.05 -20.74
CA ASN A 337 0.66 18.37 -20.24
C ASN A 337 0.80 18.40 -18.71
N ASN A 338 1.96 18.87 -18.22
CA ASN A 338 2.24 18.95 -16.79
C ASN A 338 1.30 19.91 -16.03
N TYR A 339 0.94 21.05 -16.63
CA TYR A 339 0.06 22.04 -15.99
C TYR A 339 -1.35 21.48 -15.84
N VAL A 340 -1.92 20.94 -16.93
CA VAL A 340 -3.26 20.33 -16.92
C VAL A 340 -3.29 19.15 -15.94
N THR A 341 -2.27 18.28 -15.97
CA THR A 341 -2.15 17.15 -15.03
C THR A 341 -2.16 17.61 -13.56
N GLN A 342 -1.35 18.61 -13.21
CA GLN A 342 -1.28 19.09 -11.82
C GLN A 342 -2.59 19.72 -11.36
N LYS A 343 -3.25 20.49 -12.24
CA LYS A 343 -4.52 21.15 -11.93
C LYS A 343 -5.66 20.14 -11.84
N TYR A 344 -5.71 19.16 -12.74
CA TYR A 344 -6.69 18.07 -12.71
C TYR A 344 -6.53 17.24 -11.44
N ARG A 345 -5.30 16.84 -11.10
CA ARG A 345 -5.01 16.13 -9.86
C ARG A 345 -5.43 16.94 -8.64
N GLY A 346 -5.14 18.24 -8.61
CA GLY A 346 -5.58 19.13 -7.53
C GLY A 346 -7.11 19.17 -7.39
N GLU A 347 -7.83 19.25 -8.51
CA GLU A 347 -9.30 19.20 -8.53
C GLU A 347 -9.83 17.87 -7.98
N MET A 348 -9.22 16.75 -8.37
CA MET A 348 -9.60 15.42 -7.85
C MET A 348 -9.32 15.22 -6.35
N HIS A 349 -8.70 16.17 -5.65
CA HIS A 349 -8.63 16.13 -4.19
C HIS A 349 -9.77 16.91 -3.50
N ASP A 350 -10.63 17.60 -4.25
CA ASP A 350 -11.80 18.24 -3.70
C ASP A 350 -12.74 17.17 -3.11
N PRO A 351 -13.15 17.31 -1.82
CA PRO A 351 -14.01 16.33 -1.17
C PRO A 351 -15.38 16.19 -1.82
N ARG A 352 -15.79 17.03 -2.78
CA ARG A 352 -16.96 16.83 -3.64
C ARG A 352 -16.90 15.49 -4.36
N TYR A 353 -15.72 15.08 -4.83
CA TYR A 353 -15.61 13.90 -5.67
C TYR A 353 -15.61 12.62 -4.84
N ILE A 354 -16.33 11.62 -5.35
CA ILE A 354 -16.34 10.27 -4.82
C ILE A 354 -15.38 9.46 -5.68
N HIS A 355 -14.31 8.99 -5.05
CA HIS A 355 -13.33 8.09 -5.63
C HIS A 355 -13.64 6.64 -5.27
N LEU A 356 -12.90 5.72 -5.88
CA LEU A 356 -12.90 4.30 -5.54
C LEU A 356 -12.92 4.18 -4.02
N PRO A 357 -13.95 3.54 -3.42
CA PRO A 357 -14.10 3.50 -1.99
C PRO A 357 -12.87 2.79 -1.44
N PHE A 358 -12.01 3.57 -0.81
CA PHE A 358 -10.87 3.01 -0.14
C PHE A 358 -11.40 2.22 1.06
N LYS A 359 -11.60 0.91 0.87
CA LYS A 359 -11.83 -0.01 1.99
C LYS A 359 -10.51 -0.17 2.74
N GLN A 360 -10.23 0.79 3.62
CA GLN A 360 -9.51 0.48 4.84
C GLN A 360 -10.45 -0.50 5.57
N LYS A 361 -10.06 -1.77 5.73
CA LYS A 361 -10.63 -2.52 6.86
C LYS A 361 -10.14 -1.73 8.08
N PRO A 362 -11.03 -1.11 8.87
CA PRO A 362 -10.58 -0.49 10.11
C PRO A 362 -9.89 -1.57 10.92
N VAL A 363 -8.73 -1.24 11.51
CA VAL A 363 -8.11 -2.08 12.53
C VAL A 363 -9.19 -2.39 13.55
N GLU A 364 -9.40 -3.68 13.87
CA GLU A 364 -10.36 -4.07 14.91
C GLU A 364 -10.11 -3.20 16.14
N VAL A 365 -11.19 -2.63 16.71
CA VAL A 365 -11.14 -1.58 17.74
C VAL A 365 -10.28 -2.02 18.95
N ASP A 366 -10.09 -3.33 19.15
CA ASP A 366 -9.36 -3.94 20.25
C ASP A 366 -7.96 -4.53 19.88
N THR A 367 -7.40 -4.28 18.69
CA THR A 367 -6.06 -4.79 18.35
C THR A 367 -4.98 -4.12 19.21
N LEU A 368 -4.22 -4.91 19.98
CA LEU A 368 -3.06 -4.49 20.78
C LEU A 368 -1.75 -4.97 20.13
N PRO A 369 -0.63 -4.24 20.31
CA PRO A 369 0.69 -4.76 19.93
C PRO A 369 0.94 -6.14 20.54
N LEU A 370 1.69 -7.02 19.85
CA LEU A 370 1.99 -8.36 20.39
C LEU A 370 2.63 -8.27 21.78
N THR A 371 3.48 -7.27 21.99
CA THR A 371 4.13 -7.03 23.28
C THR A 371 3.18 -6.68 24.41
N GLU A 372 2.00 -6.15 24.09
CA GLU A 372 0.97 -5.76 25.07
C GLU A 372 -0.11 -6.81 25.27
N LEU A 373 -0.26 -7.75 24.32
CA LEU A 373 -1.16 -8.89 24.50
C LEU A 373 -0.67 -9.81 25.63
N GLY A 374 0.63 -10.05 25.72
CA GLY A 374 1.20 -11.02 26.66
C GLY A 374 0.58 -12.40 26.49
N THR A 375 0.11 -13.01 27.57
CA THR A 375 -0.59 -14.31 27.55
C THR A 375 -2.05 -14.22 27.07
N ASN A 376 -2.57 -13.02 26.80
CA ASN A 376 -3.88 -12.85 26.16
C ASN A 376 -3.83 -13.28 24.70
N LYS A 377 -5.01 -13.50 24.12
CA LYS A 377 -5.16 -13.93 22.74
C LYS A 377 -5.74 -12.80 21.89
N TRP A 378 -5.18 -12.60 20.71
CA TRP A 378 -5.92 -11.96 19.63
C TRP A 378 -6.52 -13.05 18.75
N LYS A 379 -7.84 -13.02 18.61
CA LYS A 379 -8.64 -14.15 18.11
C LYS A 379 -8.31 -15.41 18.93
N ASN A 380 -7.64 -16.38 18.32
CA ASN A 380 -7.31 -17.66 18.96
C ASN A 380 -5.83 -17.84 19.34
N TYR A 381 -4.98 -16.85 19.07
CA TYR A 381 -3.52 -16.99 19.18
C TYR A 381 -2.94 -16.06 20.25
N GLU A 382 -2.06 -16.62 21.08
CA GLU A 382 -1.36 -15.92 22.16
C GLU A 382 -0.43 -14.84 21.61
N GLY A 383 -0.36 -13.71 22.31
CA GLY A 383 0.59 -12.64 22.03
C GLY A 383 2.00 -12.91 22.54
N GLY A 384 2.71 -11.83 22.86
CA GLY A 384 4.13 -11.85 23.18
C GLY A 384 5.02 -12.05 21.94
N LEU A 385 6.28 -11.65 22.03
CA LEU A 385 7.27 -11.88 20.98
C LEU A 385 7.81 -13.33 21.00
N TYR A 386 7.75 -14.00 22.15
CA TYR A 386 8.31 -15.34 22.40
C TYR A 386 7.24 -16.27 22.99
N PRO A 387 7.52 -17.59 23.13
CA PRO A 387 6.56 -18.53 23.72
C PRO A 387 6.06 -18.12 25.11
N ASN A 388 4.82 -18.50 25.43
CA ASN A 388 4.14 -18.24 26.71
C ASN A 388 3.86 -16.75 26.97
N GLY A 389 3.57 -15.99 25.91
CA GLY A 389 3.24 -14.57 26.01
C GLY A 389 4.38 -13.67 26.47
N SER A 390 5.64 -14.14 26.37
CA SER A 390 6.83 -13.41 26.83
C SER A 390 7.31 -12.41 25.78
N ASN A 391 7.84 -11.27 26.22
CA ASN A 391 8.63 -10.37 25.36
C ASN A 391 10.14 -10.59 25.49
N GLU A 392 10.54 -11.43 26.45
CA GLU A 392 11.93 -11.79 26.69
C GLU A 392 12.30 -13.10 25.98
N ARG A 393 13.50 -13.14 25.41
CA ARG A 393 14.08 -14.37 24.82
C ARG A 393 14.17 -15.47 25.88
N PRO A 394 13.78 -16.72 25.57
CA PRO A 394 14.01 -17.85 26.47
C PRO A 394 15.49 -18.00 26.83
N ILE A 395 15.79 -18.34 28.08
CA ILE A 395 17.15 -18.33 28.66
C ILE A 395 18.17 -19.09 27.80
N GLN A 396 17.85 -20.32 27.39
CA GLN A 396 18.75 -21.13 26.57
C GLN A 396 18.98 -20.50 25.20
N HIS A 397 17.90 -20.10 24.52
CA HIS A 397 17.97 -19.45 23.20
C HIS A 397 18.79 -18.15 23.26
N ASN A 398 18.63 -17.37 24.33
CA ASN A 398 19.40 -16.16 24.58
C ASN A 398 20.89 -16.45 24.83
N SER A 399 21.20 -17.45 25.67
CA SER A 399 22.58 -17.87 25.94
C SER A 399 23.28 -18.32 24.65
N ASP A 400 22.62 -19.13 23.83
CA ASP A 400 23.14 -19.58 22.54
C ASP A 400 23.39 -18.40 21.60
N GLY A 401 22.43 -17.47 21.49
CA GLY A 401 22.56 -16.26 20.70
C GLY A 401 23.76 -15.41 21.12
N ILE A 402 24.00 -15.24 22.42
CA ILE A 402 25.16 -14.50 22.95
C ILE A 402 26.47 -15.21 22.59
N GLN A 403 26.52 -16.54 22.73
CA GLN A 403 27.71 -17.31 22.36
C GLN A 403 28.01 -17.22 20.86
N ILE A 404 26.97 -17.35 20.02
CA ILE A 404 27.08 -17.21 18.57
C ILE A 404 27.55 -15.79 18.21
N ALA A 405 26.98 -14.76 18.83
CA ALA A 405 27.36 -13.37 18.61
C ALA A 405 28.84 -13.11 18.96
N ASN A 406 29.33 -13.66 20.07
CA ASN A 406 30.74 -13.57 20.45
C ASN A 406 31.68 -14.31 19.50
N SER A 407 31.18 -15.27 18.71
CA SER A 407 31.96 -15.98 17.69
C SER A 407 32.08 -15.23 16.36
N ILE A 408 31.33 -14.14 16.15
CA ILE A 408 31.40 -13.35 14.92
C ILE A 408 32.74 -12.60 14.88
N VAL A 409 33.49 -12.81 13.81
CA VAL A 409 34.81 -12.22 13.57
C VAL A 409 34.88 -11.73 12.13
N PRO A 410 35.75 -10.76 11.79
CA PRO A 410 35.88 -10.33 10.40
C PRO A 410 36.43 -11.47 9.54
N LEU A 411 35.87 -11.63 8.33
CA LEU A 411 36.23 -12.68 7.37
C LEU A 411 36.85 -12.08 6.11
N ASN A 412 37.81 -12.77 5.50
CA ASN A 412 38.31 -12.44 4.17
C ASN A 412 37.33 -12.91 3.08
N THR A 413 37.66 -12.67 1.81
CA THR A 413 36.78 -13.03 0.67
C THR A 413 36.63 -14.54 0.44
N GLN A 414 37.41 -15.38 1.13
CA GLN A 414 37.25 -16.84 1.12
C GLN A 414 36.37 -17.32 2.28
N GLY A 415 35.90 -16.42 3.15
CA GLY A 415 35.09 -16.78 4.32
C GLY A 415 35.90 -17.20 5.54
N GLU A 416 37.23 -17.01 5.51
CA GLU A 416 38.11 -17.41 6.61
C GLU A 416 38.36 -16.23 7.57
N PRO A 417 38.52 -16.46 8.89
CA PRO A 417 38.85 -15.41 9.85
C PRO A 417 40.09 -14.62 9.47
N ASP A 418 39.94 -13.29 9.40
CA ASP A 418 41.02 -12.36 9.05
C ASP A 418 40.82 -11.05 9.81
N LEU A 419 41.86 -10.59 10.52
CA LEU A 419 41.82 -9.31 11.24
C LEU A 419 41.53 -8.12 10.31
N GLN A 420 41.91 -8.19 9.04
CA GLN A 420 41.62 -7.17 8.02
C GLN A 420 40.35 -7.44 7.21
N GLY A 421 39.70 -8.57 7.49
CA GLY A 421 38.42 -8.94 6.90
C GLY A 421 37.26 -8.05 7.31
N LYS A 422 36.06 -8.46 6.91
CA LYS A 422 34.79 -7.75 7.14
C LYS A 422 33.76 -8.66 7.79
N ILE A 423 32.91 -8.07 8.61
CA ILE A 423 31.65 -8.64 9.09
C ILE A 423 30.57 -8.03 8.22
N VAL A 424 29.88 -8.82 7.40
CA VAL A 424 28.81 -8.29 6.54
C VAL A 424 27.45 -8.47 7.22
N LEU A 425 26.77 -7.33 7.40
CA LEU A 425 25.39 -7.22 7.85
C LEU A 425 24.50 -6.87 6.64
N LEU A 426 23.65 -7.82 6.24
CA LEU A 426 22.85 -7.78 5.03
C LEU A 426 21.37 -7.55 5.35
N SER A 427 20.67 -6.70 4.60
CA SER A 427 19.19 -6.72 4.60
C SER A 427 18.65 -7.72 3.57
N VAL A 428 17.55 -8.38 3.91
CA VAL A 428 16.76 -9.19 2.99
C VAL A 428 15.29 -8.81 3.17
N GLY A 429 14.64 -8.44 2.08
CA GLY A 429 13.26 -7.97 2.14
C GLY A 429 12.79 -7.21 0.90
N MET A 430 11.54 -6.77 1.00
CA MET A 430 10.78 -6.02 0.01
C MET A 430 11.03 -4.49 0.04
N SER A 431 10.19 -3.72 -0.67
CA SER A 431 10.32 -2.26 -0.84
C SER A 431 10.43 -1.46 0.46
N ASN A 432 9.62 -1.76 1.48
CA ASN A 432 9.73 -1.09 2.78
C ASN A 432 11.09 -1.37 3.43
N CYS A 433 11.56 -2.62 3.36
CA CYS A 433 12.84 -3.02 3.92
C CYS A 433 14.00 -2.22 3.30
N THR A 434 14.12 -2.13 1.97
CA THR A 434 15.21 -1.34 1.34
C THR A 434 15.09 0.16 1.62
N GLN A 435 13.87 0.71 1.66
CA GLN A 435 13.67 2.13 1.95
C GLN A 435 14.09 2.48 3.38
N GLU A 436 13.78 1.64 4.36
CA GLU A 436 14.17 1.84 5.76
C GLU A 436 15.65 1.53 5.98
N TYR A 437 16.14 0.45 5.37
CA TYR A 437 17.50 -0.02 5.55
C TYR A 437 18.53 0.89 4.90
N SER A 438 18.20 1.54 3.78
CA SER A 438 19.06 2.56 3.17
C SER A 438 19.25 3.77 4.09
N THR A 439 18.20 4.22 4.80
CA THR A 439 18.31 5.24 5.84
C THR A 439 19.10 4.74 7.06
N PHE A 440 18.84 3.51 7.52
CA PHE A 440 19.63 2.87 8.58
C PHE A 440 21.12 2.84 8.24
N LYS A 441 21.49 2.40 7.03
CA LYS A 441 22.86 2.35 6.56
C LYS A 441 23.53 3.72 6.67
N GLN A 442 22.86 4.79 6.23
CA GLN A 442 23.39 6.15 6.33
C GLN A 442 23.70 6.55 7.77
N ILE A 443 22.75 6.36 8.69
CA ILE A 443 22.95 6.77 10.09
C ILE A 443 23.92 5.86 10.83
N ALA A 444 23.96 4.57 10.51
CA ALA A 444 24.85 3.60 11.14
C ALA A 444 26.29 3.75 10.63
N ASP A 445 26.50 4.07 9.35
CA ASP A 445 27.83 4.37 8.81
C ASP A 445 28.41 5.67 9.39
N ALA A 446 27.55 6.61 9.81
CA ALA A 446 27.94 7.82 10.54
C ALA A 446 28.10 7.62 12.06
N ASP A 447 27.57 6.53 12.63
CA ASP A 447 27.61 6.29 14.07
C ASP A 447 29.02 5.89 14.53
N THR A 448 29.63 6.74 15.36
CA THR A 448 30.99 6.52 15.87
C THR A 448 31.14 5.29 16.75
N MET A 449 30.05 4.71 17.25
CA MET A 449 30.05 3.47 18.03
C MET A 449 29.98 2.23 17.15
N LYS A 450 29.64 2.33 15.86
CA LYS A 450 29.65 1.17 14.97
C LYS A 450 31.09 0.66 14.79
N SER A 451 31.25 -0.65 14.85
CA SER A 451 32.51 -1.34 14.57
C SER A 451 32.98 -1.03 13.14
N PRO A 452 34.24 -0.58 12.93
CA PRO A 452 34.78 -0.34 11.59
C PRO A 452 34.97 -1.63 10.78
N LYS A 453 34.87 -2.79 11.44
CA LYS A 453 34.89 -4.11 10.77
C LYS A 453 33.53 -4.51 10.22
N CYS A 454 32.44 -3.85 10.64
CA CYS A 454 31.09 -4.13 10.16
C CYS A 454 30.77 -3.32 8.89
N THR A 455 30.54 -4.03 7.78
CA THR A 455 30.07 -3.47 6.52
C THR A 455 28.59 -3.77 6.34
N ILE A 456 27.80 -2.72 6.14
CA ILE A 456 26.34 -2.79 5.95
C ILE A 456 26.03 -2.80 4.46
N ILE A 457 25.31 -3.83 3.99
CA ILE A 457 24.89 -4.00 2.60
C ILE A 457 23.37 -4.09 2.53
N ASP A 458 22.76 -3.22 1.72
CA ASP A 458 21.33 -3.30 1.44
C ASP A 458 21.08 -4.35 0.35
N GLY A 459 20.55 -5.51 0.73
CA GLY A 459 20.16 -6.57 -0.19
C GLY A 459 18.67 -6.56 -0.54
N ALA A 460 17.87 -5.85 0.24
CA ALA A 460 16.43 -5.70 0.01
C ALA A 460 16.13 -4.95 -1.30
N GLN A 461 14.99 -5.27 -1.90
CA GLN A 461 14.65 -4.86 -3.26
C GLN A 461 13.15 -4.55 -3.40
N GLY A 462 12.83 -3.50 -4.15
CA GLY A 462 11.44 -3.12 -4.42
C GLY A 462 10.68 -4.22 -5.17
N GLY A 463 9.45 -4.51 -4.74
CA GLY A 463 8.57 -5.49 -5.38
C GLY A 463 9.00 -6.95 -5.22
N GLN A 464 9.98 -7.25 -4.37
CA GLN A 464 10.44 -8.62 -4.10
C GLN A 464 9.83 -9.08 -2.77
N THR A 465 8.64 -9.67 -2.81
CA THR A 465 7.88 -10.15 -1.64
C THR A 465 8.34 -11.53 -1.17
N ALA A 466 7.87 -11.95 0.00
CA ALA A 466 8.18 -13.25 0.61
C ALA A 466 7.95 -14.44 -0.34
N ILE A 467 6.79 -14.51 -1.01
CA ILE A 467 6.52 -15.54 -2.03
C ILE A 467 7.55 -15.56 -3.17
N ILE A 468 8.08 -14.40 -3.59
CA ILE A 468 9.08 -14.33 -4.66
C ILE A 468 10.43 -14.86 -4.16
N ILE A 469 10.88 -14.38 -3.00
CA ILE A 469 12.24 -14.65 -2.53
C ILE A 469 12.38 -16.00 -1.81
N SER A 470 11.25 -16.63 -1.45
CA SER A 470 11.20 -18.04 -1.02
C SER A 470 11.56 -19.03 -2.15
N ASN A 471 11.74 -18.54 -3.38
CA ASN A 471 12.41 -19.28 -4.45
C ASN A 471 13.94 -18.99 -4.43
N PRO A 472 14.80 -20.00 -4.21
CA PRO A 472 16.26 -19.81 -4.16
C PRO A 472 16.88 -19.38 -5.50
N PHE A 473 16.14 -19.51 -6.60
CA PHE A 473 16.57 -19.15 -7.95
C PHE A 473 16.01 -17.79 -8.41
N ALA A 474 15.29 -17.06 -7.56
CA ALA A 474 14.81 -15.73 -7.90
C ALA A 474 15.96 -14.77 -8.20
N THR A 475 15.79 -13.90 -9.19
CA THR A 475 16.75 -12.84 -9.57
C THR A 475 17.14 -11.94 -8.39
N PHE A 476 16.28 -11.83 -7.39
CA PHE A 476 16.57 -11.22 -6.10
C PHE A 476 17.93 -11.63 -5.53
N TRP A 477 18.25 -12.93 -5.54
CA TRP A 477 19.47 -13.45 -4.93
C TRP A 477 20.73 -13.11 -5.75
N SER A 478 20.68 -13.20 -7.08
CA SER A 478 21.78 -12.79 -7.95
C SER A 478 22.05 -11.28 -7.88
N ASN A 479 21.01 -10.48 -7.63
CA ASN A 479 21.17 -9.04 -7.40
C ASN A 479 21.90 -8.75 -6.09
N ILE A 480 21.68 -9.53 -5.03
CA ILE A 480 22.46 -9.41 -3.79
C ILE A 480 23.93 -9.75 -4.04
N GLU A 481 24.21 -10.83 -4.76
CA GLU A 481 25.58 -11.22 -5.12
C GLU A 481 26.29 -10.11 -5.91
N THR A 482 25.59 -9.47 -6.84
CA THR A 482 26.10 -8.32 -7.60
C THR A 482 26.43 -7.14 -6.67
N ARG A 483 25.55 -6.82 -5.71
CA ARG A 483 25.76 -5.73 -4.74
C ARG A 483 26.94 -6.01 -3.81
N LEU A 484 27.12 -7.27 -3.38
CA LEU A 484 28.29 -7.69 -2.62
C LEU A 484 29.57 -7.51 -3.44
N GLY A 485 29.58 -7.97 -4.70
CA GLY A 485 30.73 -7.84 -5.59
C GLY A 485 31.13 -6.38 -5.85
N ILE A 486 30.17 -5.48 -6.06
CA ILE A 486 30.43 -4.04 -6.21
C ILE A 486 31.11 -3.45 -4.95
N ALA A 487 30.76 -3.96 -3.77
CA ALA A 487 31.38 -3.57 -2.51
C ALA A 487 32.72 -4.28 -2.23
N GLY A 488 33.21 -5.12 -3.16
CA GLY A 488 34.42 -5.93 -2.97
C GLY A 488 34.25 -7.05 -1.94
N LEU A 489 33.01 -7.52 -1.74
CA LEU A 489 32.64 -8.55 -0.77
C LEU A 489 32.17 -9.83 -1.46
N THR A 490 32.14 -10.92 -0.71
CA THR A 490 31.62 -12.22 -1.18
C THR A 490 30.50 -12.76 -0.29
N PRO A 491 29.65 -13.69 -0.78
CA PRO A 491 28.65 -14.37 0.03
C PRO A 491 29.23 -15.03 1.29
N GLU A 492 30.47 -15.50 1.24
CA GLU A 492 31.17 -16.15 2.36
C GLU A 492 31.43 -15.19 3.54
N GLN A 493 31.37 -13.87 3.32
CA GLN A 493 31.57 -12.87 4.39
C GLN A 493 30.27 -12.49 5.11
N VAL A 494 29.11 -12.93 4.60
CA VAL A 494 27.78 -12.66 5.20
C VAL A 494 27.62 -13.49 6.46
N GLN A 495 27.53 -12.80 7.61
CA GLN A 495 27.39 -13.42 8.93
C GLN A 495 26.08 -13.07 9.62
N VAL A 496 25.49 -11.92 9.29
CA VAL A 496 24.26 -11.41 9.93
C VAL A 496 23.29 -10.90 8.89
N VAL A 497 22.00 -11.22 9.08
CA VAL A 497 20.90 -10.71 8.25
C VAL A 497 19.87 -9.97 9.10
N TRP A 498 19.35 -8.85 8.61
CA TRP A 498 18.07 -8.30 9.04
C TRP A 498 17.01 -8.63 7.98
N LEU A 499 15.97 -9.35 8.38
CA LEU A 499 14.91 -9.86 7.51
C LEU A 499 13.60 -9.16 7.84
N LYS A 500 12.99 -8.53 6.83
CA LYS A 500 11.66 -7.92 6.93
C LYS A 500 10.91 -8.17 5.64
N GLU A 501 9.77 -8.85 5.73
CA GLU A 501 9.02 -9.31 4.55
C GLU A 501 7.50 -9.24 4.73
N ALA A 502 6.80 -9.27 3.59
CA ALA A 502 5.34 -9.36 3.51
C ALA A 502 4.89 -9.79 2.11
N ASP A 503 3.65 -10.24 2.00
CA ASP A 503 3.00 -10.51 0.71
C ASP A 503 2.27 -9.30 0.15
N ALA A 504 2.24 -9.23 -1.19
CA ALA A 504 1.50 -8.20 -1.91
C ALA A 504 0.06 -8.68 -2.16
N GLN A 505 -0.89 -7.77 -1.92
CA GLN A 505 -2.32 -7.99 -2.16
C GLN A 505 -2.89 -9.27 -1.53
N PRO A 506 -2.62 -9.53 -0.24
CA PRO A 506 -3.16 -10.70 0.44
C PRO A 506 -4.70 -10.64 0.49
N LYS A 507 -5.33 -11.80 0.33
CA LYS A 507 -6.80 -11.95 0.27
C LYS A 507 -7.35 -12.86 1.37
N ASP A 508 -6.54 -13.80 1.85
CA ASP A 508 -6.96 -14.80 2.81
C ASP A 508 -7.10 -14.23 4.21
N GLU A 509 -8.13 -14.65 4.95
CA GLU A 509 -8.32 -14.20 6.32
C GLU A 509 -7.30 -14.83 7.29
N PHE A 510 -7.09 -14.17 8.44
CA PHE A 510 -6.35 -14.78 9.53
C PHE A 510 -6.99 -16.11 10.00
N PRO A 511 -6.20 -17.17 10.24
CA PRO A 511 -4.74 -17.20 10.27
C PRO A 511 -4.08 -17.58 8.94
N VAL A 512 -4.83 -17.76 7.86
CA VAL A 512 -4.34 -18.34 6.60
C VAL A 512 -3.24 -17.47 5.98
N HIS A 513 -3.48 -16.17 5.80
CA HIS A 513 -2.44 -15.26 5.30
C HIS A 513 -1.18 -15.28 6.18
N ALA A 514 -1.34 -15.16 7.51
CA ALA A 514 -0.21 -15.20 8.43
C ALA A 514 0.57 -16.52 8.37
N GLN A 515 -0.11 -17.65 8.12
CA GLN A 515 0.49 -18.97 7.96
C GLN A 515 1.24 -19.10 6.63
N ILE A 516 0.72 -18.51 5.54
CA ILE A 516 1.42 -18.45 4.25
C ILE A 516 2.76 -17.72 4.42
N LEU A 517 2.72 -16.49 4.95
CA LEU A 517 3.93 -15.70 5.20
C LEU A 517 4.89 -16.42 6.17
N TYR A 518 4.38 -17.10 7.20
CA TYR A 518 5.20 -17.91 8.09
C TYR A 518 5.96 -19.02 7.34
N ASN A 519 5.29 -19.76 6.45
CA ASN A 519 5.91 -20.83 5.68
C ASN A 519 6.99 -20.28 4.74
N GLU A 520 6.71 -19.14 4.11
CA GLU A 520 7.67 -18.47 3.22
C GLU A 520 8.89 -17.97 3.99
N LEU A 521 8.70 -17.33 5.15
CA LEU A 521 9.81 -16.93 6.03
C LEU A 521 10.65 -18.14 6.46
N LYS A 522 10.00 -19.27 6.75
CA LYS A 522 10.68 -20.54 7.08
C LYS A 522 11.55 -21.03 5.92
N GLU A 523 11.07 -20.95 4.69
CA GLU A 523 11.86 -21.28 3.51
C GLU A 523 13.00 -20.26 3.27
N ILE A 524 12.74 -18.97 3.43
CA ILE A 524 13.74 -17.92 3.26
C ILE A 524 14.92 -18.13 4.22
N VAL A 525 14.70 -18.39 5.51
CA VAL A 525 15.81 -18.59 6.46
C VAL A 525 16.65 -19.84 6.15
N LYS A 526 16.04 -20.86 5.53
CA LYS A 526 16.77 -22.03 5.03
C LYS A 526 17.61 -21.67 3.80
N ILE A 527 17.06 -20.87 2.89
CA ILE A 527 17.78 -20.35 1.72
C ILE A 527 18.96 -19.48 2.15
N LEU A 528 18.79 -18.64 3.17
CA LEU A 528 19.88 -17.84 3.74
C LEU A 528 21.04 -18.74 4.18
N LYS A 529 20.76 -19.86 4.87
CA LYS A 529 21.81 -20.78 5.29
C LYS A 529 22.48 -21.50 4.12
N GLN A 530 21.75 -21.78 3.05
CA GLN A 530 22.30 -22.37 1.83
C GLN A 530 23.20 -21.41 1.05
N LYS A 531 22.81 -20.13 0.96
CA LYS A 531 23.54 -19.11 0.17
C LYS A 531 24.72 -18.49 0.92
N TYR A 532 24.63 -18.42 2.24
CA TYR A 532 25.63 -17.77 3.09
C TYR A 532 26.17 -18.76 4.11
N VAL A 533 27.22 -19.49 3.75
CA VAL A 533 27.75 -20.61 4.57
C VAL A 533 28.12 -20.17 6.00
N ASN A 534 28.63 -18.95 6.14
CA ASN A 534 29.05 -18.34 7.40
C ASN A 534 27.95 -17.54 8.12
N ILE A 535 26.70 -17.56 7.64
CA ILE A 535 25.60 -16.90 8.36
C ILE A 535 25.41 -17.56 9.73
N LYS A 536 25.29 -16.69 10.74
CA LYS A 536 25.17 -17.05 12.15
C LYS A 536 23.87 -16.53 12.76
N LEU A 537 23.52 -15.28 12.46
CA LEU A 537 22.38 -14.59 13.07
C LEU A 537 21.42 -14.05 12.00
N CYS A 538 20.12 -14.18 12.24
CA CYS A 538 19.08 -13.49 11.47
C CYS A 538 18.09 -12.83 12.43
N TYR A 539 17.94 -11.51 12.30
CA TYR A 539 17.01 -10.71 13.08
C TYR A 539 15.77 -10.39 12.24
N LEU A 540 14.59 -10.79 12.72
CA LEU A 540 13.34 -10.61 12.01
C LEU A 540 12.54 -9.42 12.56
N SER A 541 11.91 -8.67 11.66
CA SER A 541 10.98 -7.60 12.01
C SER A 541 9.66 -7.79 11.29
N SER A 542 8.56 -7.42 11.95
CA SER A 542 7.23 -7.34 11.34
C SER A 542 7.14 -6.18 10.35
N ARG A 543 6.01 -6.08 9.65
CA ARG A 543 5.59 -4.81 9.04
C ARG A 543 5.43 -3.72 10.11
N THR A 544 5.57 -2.48 9.64
CA THR A 544 5.10 -1.28 10.34
C THR A 544 3.57 -1.23 10.29
N TYR A 545 2.94 -0.25 10.95
CA TYR A 545 1.49 -0.07 10.92
C TYR A 545 0.96 0.07 9.49
N GLY A 546 -0.02 -0.74 9.10
CA GLY A 546 -0.64 -0.69 7.77
C GLY A 546 -1.96 0.09 7.74
N GLY A 547 -2.39 0.63 8.88
CA GLY A 547 -3.76 1.13 9.04
C GLY A 547 -4.01 2.48 8.39
N TYR A 548 -2.97 3.12 7.83
CA TYR A 548 -3.13 4.29 6.97
C TYR A 548 -3.11 3.96 5.49
N ALA A 549 -2.66 2.75 5.10
CA ALA A 549 -2.53 2.33 3.70
C ALA A 549 -3.77 2.74 2.91
N THR A 550 -3.59 3.23 1.67
CA THR A 550 -4.65 3.64 0.73
C THR A 550 -4.68 2.75 -0.51
N THR A 551 -3.90 1.66 -0.50
CA THR A 551 -3.89 0.61 -1.53
C THR A 551 -4.14 -0.74 -0.89
N GLN A 552 -4.48 -1.74 -1.72
CA GLN A 552 -4.54 -3.14 -1.30
C GLN A 552 -3.15 -3.80 -1.22
N LEU A 553 -2.04 -3.05 -1.29
CA LEU A 553 -0.70 -3.64 -1.36
C LEU A 553 -0.39 -4.53 -0.14
N ASN A 554 -0.57 -4.03 1.08
CA ASN A 554 -0.56 -4.83 2.31
C ASN A 554 -1.13 -3.96 3.47
N PRO A 555 -2.45 -3.69 3.48
CA PRO A 555 -3.10 -2.91 4.53
C PRO A 555 -3.29 -3.73 5.80
N GLU A 556 -3.89 -3.14 6.84
CA GLU A 556 -4.40 -3.92 7.98
C GLU A 556 -5.57 -4.83 7.56
N PRO A 557 -5.75 -6.00 8.19
CA PRO A 557 -4.97 -6.55 9.32
C PRO A 557 -3.65 -7.23 8.92
N TYR A 558 -3.32 -7.32 7.62
CA TYR A 558 -2.18 -8.11 7.14
C TYR A 558 -0.82 -7.61 7.65
N ALA A 559 -0.68 -6.28 7.78
CA ALA A 559 0.52 -5.69 8.36
C ALA A 559 0.71 -6.11 9.83
N TYR A 560 -0.35 -6.06 10.66
CA TYR A 560 -0.33 -6.59 12.02
C TYR A 560 -0.05 -8.10 12.07
N GLU A 561 -0.72 -8.87 11.21
CA GLU A 561 -0.62 -10.32 11.13
C GLU A 561 0.81 -10.82 10.83
N SER A 562 1.62 -10.03 10.11
CA SER A 562 3.04 -10.36 9.89
C SER A 562 3.82 -10.55 11.20
N GLY A 563 3.37 -9.92 12.29
CA GLY A 563 3.94 -10.15 13.62
C GLY A 563 3.75 -11.58 14.11
N PHE A 564 2.58 -12.18 13.86
CA PHE A 564 2.31 -13.58 14.20
C PHE A 564 3.15 -14.53 13.35
N SER A 565 3.34 -14.23 12.07
CA SER A 565 4.20 -15.04 11.18
C SER A 565 5.63 -15.14 11.71
N VAL A 566 6.20 -14.01 12.13
CA VAL A 566 7.54 -13.98 12.75
C VAL A 566 7.52 -14.73 14.08
N LYS A 567 6.57 -14.45 14.97
CA LYS A 567 6.45 -15.13 16.27
C LYS A 567 6.43 -16.66 16.11
N TRP A 568 5.60 -17.19 15.22
CA TRP A 568 5.47 -18.64 15.01
C TRP A 568 6.75 -19.27 14.46
N LEU A 569 7.49 -18.56 13.60
CA LEU A 569 8.78 -19.04 13.12
C LEU A 569 9.81 -19.18 14.25
N LEU A 570 9.88 -18.18 15.14
CA LEU A 570 10.77 -18.25 16.31
C LEU A 570 10.33 -19.34 17.28
N ASP A 571 9.02 -19.43 17.56
CA ASP A 571 8.46 -20.47 18.42
C ASP A 571 8.89 -21.87 17.94
N ASP A 572 8.85 -22.14 16.64
CA ASP A 572 9.24 -23.43 16.06
C ASP A 572 10.74 -23.71 16.21
N GLN A 573 11.60 -22.71 15.94
CA GLN A 573 13.04 -22.89 16.15
C GLN A 573 13.35 -23.17 17.63
N ILE A 574 12.72 -22.43 18.54
CA ILE A 574 12.90 -22.59 20.00
C ILE A 574 12.40 -23.95 20.48
N LYS A 575 11.31 -24.46 19.90
CA LYS A 575 10.76 -25.80 20.20
C LYS A 575 11.55 -26.94 19.56
N GLY A 576 12.58 -26.64 18.77
CA GLY A 576 13.49 -27.62 18.19
C GLY A 576 13.00 -28.22 16.86
N ASP A 577 12.29 -27.45 16.04
CA ASP A 577 11.97 -27.88 14.68
C ASP A 577 13.24 -28.25 13.91
N THR A 578 13.28 -29.49 13.42
CA THR A 578 14.45 -30.07 12.74
C THR A 578 14.76 -29.44 11.37
N ALA A 579 13.86 -28.63 10.83
CA ALA A 579 14.09 -27.80 9.65
C ALA A 579 14.81 -26.48 9.98
N LEU A 580 14.83 -26.07 11.25
CA LEU A 580 15.34 -24.79 11.75
C LEU A 580 16.52 -24.94 12.73
N ILE A 581 17.19 -26.10 12.72
CA ILE A 581 18.36 -26.34 13.56
C ILE A 581 19.45 -25.31 13.19
N TYR A 582 19.96 -24.58 14.19
CA TYR A 582 20.99 -23.55 14.02
C TYR A 582 22.36 -23.94 14.60
N LEU A 583 22.44 -25.04 15.36
CA LEU A 583 23.68 -25.54 15.96
C LEU A 583 24.24 -26.75 15.20
N GLY A 584 25.57 -26.89 15.28
CA GLY A 584 26.30 -28.04 14.76
C GLY A 584 26.46 -28.08 13.25
N ASN A 585 27.14 -29.12 12.77
CA ASN A 585 27.54 -29.25 11.36
C ASN A 585 26.37 -29.42 10.37
N ASN A 586 25.16 -29.69 10.89
CA ASN A 586 23.95 -29.87 10.10
C ASN A 586 22.98 -28.68 10.24
N ALA A 587 23.48 -27.50 10.62
CA ALA A 587 22.64 -26.30 10.72
C ALA A 587 21.94 -25.99 9.40
N LYS A 588 20.60 -25.87 9.43
CA LYS A 588 19.73 -25.63 8.29
C LYS A 588 19.16 -24.21 8.23
N SER A 589 19.32 -23.44 9.29
CA SER A 589 19.00 -22.01 9.36
C SER A 589 20.03 -21.29 10.24
N PRO A 590 20.15 -19.96 10.15
CA PRO A 590 20.82 -19.20 11.21
C PRO A 590 20.03 -19.28 12.52
N TRP A 591 20.64 -18.82 13.61
CA TRP A 591 19.93 -18.52 14.85
C TRP A 591 19.02 -17.31 14.63
N LEU A 592 17.74 -17.44 15.01
CA LEU A 592 16.70 -16.46 14.75
C LEU A 592 16.32 -15.72 16.03
N ALA A 593 16.17 -14.41 15.94
CA ALA A 593 15.54 -13.61 16.99
C ALA A 593 14.76 -12.46 16.40
N TRP A 594 13.92 -11.82 17.22
CA TRP A 594 13.37 -10.54 16.86
C TRP A 594 14.51 -9.54 16.73
N GLY A 595 14.48 -8.77 15.65
CA GLY A 595 15.05 -7.44 15.62
C GLY A 595 14.11 -6.46 16.33
N PRO A 596 14.07 -5.17 15.95
CA PRO A 596 13.04 -4.28 16.46
C PRO A 596 11.64 -4.77 16.02
N TYR A 597 10.70 -4.86 16.97
CA TYR A 597 9.29 -5.06 16.65
C TYR A 597 8.71 -3.72 16.16
N LEU A 598 8.23 -3.68 14.91
CA LEU A 598 7.94 -2.41 14.23
C LEU A 598 6.48 -1.97 14.30
N TRP A 599 5.56 -2.87 14.67
CA TRP A 599 4.14 -2.54 14.67
C TRP A 599 3.72 -1.82 15.96
N ALA A 600 3.00 -0.72 15.81
CA ALA A 600 2.28 0.00 16.87
C ALA A 600 0.94 0.51 16.29
N LYS A 601 -0.08 0.71 17.12
CA LYS A 601 -1.44 1.01 16.65
C LYS A 601 -1.62 2.49 16.30
N GLY A 602 -1.15 2.88 15.12
CA GLY A 602 -1.22 4.26 14.65
C GLY A 602 -0.66 5.23 15.69
N GLU A 603 -1.44 6.26 16.04
CA GLU A 603 -1.05 7.29 17.01
C GLU A 603 -1.12 6.82 18.48
N THR A 604 -1.61 5.60 18.73
CA THR A 604 -1.63 5.03 20.08
C THR A 604 -0.22 4.65 20.50
N GLN A 605 0.30 5.28 21.56
CA GLN A 605 1.63 4.99 22.09
C GLN A 605 1.71 3.53 22.54
N ARG A 606 2.65 2.78 21.95
CA ARG A 606 3.02 1.46 22.43
C ARG A 606 3.65 1.58 23.82
N LYS A 607 3.17 0.80 24.78
CA LYS A 607 3.54 0.96 26.20
C LYS A 607 5.03 0.80 26.50
N ASP A 608 5.71 -0.07 25.76
CA ASP A 608 7.08 -0.46 26.07
C ASP A 608 8.11 0.62 25.73
N ASP A 609 7.90 1.33 24.62
CA ASP A 609 8.90 2.25 24.05
C ASP A 609 8.30 3.55 23.50
N GLY A 610 6.99 3.75 23.65
CA GLY A 610 6.30 4.94 23.17
C GLY A 610 6.17 5.03 21.65
N LEU A 611 6.45 3.95 20.89
CA LEU A 611 6.36 3.98 19.44
C LEU A 611 4.95 4.34 18.99
N VAL A 612 4.87 5.30 18.06
CA VAL A 612 3.66 5.69 17.33
C VAL A 612 3.96 5.79 15.84
N TRP A 613 2.95 5.48 15.04
CA TRP A 613 2.90 5.71 13.61
C TRP A 613 1.92 6.83 13.31
N LEU A 614 2.41 7.94 12.77
CA LEU A 614 1.59 9.03 12.28
C LEU A 614 1.30 8.81 10.79
N VAL A 615 0.23 9.39 10.28
CA VAL A 615 -0.09 9.32 8.84
C VAL A 615 1.05 9.86 7.96
N ASP A 616 1.80 10.84 8.46
CA ASP A 616 2.95 11.46 7.79
C ASP A 616 4.21 10.60 7.78
N ASP A 617 4.24 9.50 8.55
CA ASP A 617 5.31 8.49 8.45
C ASP A 617 5.19 7.63 7.20
N PHE A 618 4.14 7.82 6.40
CA PHE A 618 3.89 7.11 5.17
C PHE A 618 3.76 8.10 4.01
N VAL A 619 4.22 7.69 2.82
CA VAL A 619 4.12 8.54 1.63
C VAL A 619 2.65 8.80 1.28
N PRO A 620 2.27 10.03 0.91
CA PRO A 620 0.87 10.35 0.63
C PRO A 620 0.21 9.50 -0.46
N SER A 621 0.99 9.03 -1.45
CA SER A 621 0.49 8.34 -2.63
C SER A 621 -0.14 6.97 -2.37
N ASP A 622 0.31 6.25 -1.34
CA ASP A 622 -0.17 4.89 -1.04
C ASP A 622 -0.34 4.58 0.46
N ARG A 623 0.17 5.46 1.33
CA ARG A 623 0.21 5.32 2.79
C ARG A 623 0.69 3.95 3.31
N THR A 624 1.40 3.21 2.47
CA THR A 624 1.93 1.86 2.71
C THR A 624 3.44 1.92 2.78
N HIS A 625 4.07 2.69 1.89
CA HIS A 625 5.50 2.92 1.89
C HIS A 625 5.88 4.01 2.89
N PRO A 626 7.03 3.87 3.59
CA PRO A 626 7.43 4.84 4.57
C PRO A 626 7.91 6.14 3.91
N SER A 627 7.46 7.27 4.45
CA SER A 627 8.02 8.59 4.16
C SER A 627 9.44 8.71 4.74
N GLN A 628 10.10 9.86 4.56
CA GLN A 628 11.39 10.09 5.19
C GLN A 628 11.34 9.98 6.72
N SER A 629 10.27 10.46 7.38
CA SER A 629 10.14 10.35 8.83
C SER A 629 9.91 8.90 9.27
N GLY A 630 9.08 8.15 8.54
CA GLY A 630 8.86 6.73 8.82
C GLY A 630 10.12 5.88 8.66
N ARG A 631 10.89 6.13 7.59
CA ARG A 631 12.21 5.49 7.38
C ARG A 631 13.15 5.80 8.54
N GLN A 632 13.21 7.07 8.98
CA GLN A 632 14.05 7.49 10.08
C GLN A 632 13.66 6.80 11.41
N LYS A 633 12.36 6.62 11.68
CA LYS A 633 11.88 5.89 12.86
C LYS A 633 12.37 4.46 12.87
N VAL A 634 12.16 3.71 11.78
CA VAL A 634 12.64 2.32 11.69
C VAL A 634 14.16 2.25 11.80
N ALA A 635 14.87 3.15 11.10
CA ALA A 635 16.32 3.21 11.14
C ALA A 635 16.85 3.43 12.57
N ASN A 636 16.23 4.35 13.33
CA ASN A 636 16.59 4.60 14.73
C ASN A 636 16.31 3.38 15.63
N LEU A 637 15.16 2.72 15.46
CA LEU A 637 14.83 1.50 16.20
C LEU A 637 15.85 0.39 15.93
N LEU A 638 16.23 0.19 14.67
CA LEU A 638 17.21 -0.83 14.26
C LEU A 638 18.62 -0.49 14.77
N LEU A 639 19.06 0.76 14.67
CA LEU A 639 20.36 1.19 15.21
C LEU A 639 20.40 1.06 16.73
N ASN A 640 19.33 1.43 17.43
CA ASN A 640 19.23 1.26 18.88
C ASN A 640 19.32 -0.23 19.24
N PHE A 641 18.52 -1.08 18.60
CA PHE A 641 18.56 -2.53 18.79
C PHE A 641 19.99 -3.09 18.64
N LEU A 642 20.68 -2.74 17.55
CA LEU A 642 22.03 -3.25 17.30
C LEU A 642 23.08 -2.75 18.31
N LYS A 643 22.83 -1.63 18.99
CA LYS A 643 23.70 -1.04 20.01
C LYS A 643 23.38 -1.53 21.43
N THR A 644 22.19 -2.06 21.67
CA THR A 644 21.72 -2.42 23.03
C THR A 644 21.47 -3.90 23.23
N ASP A 645 21.17 -4.66 22.18
CA ASP A 645 20.87 -6.07 22.31
C ASP A 645 22.14 -6.91 22.55
N SER A 646 22.08 -7.81 23.53
CA SER A 646 23.21 -8.65 23.95
C SER A 646 23.74 -9.57 22.84
N THR A 647 22.96 -9.87 21.81
CA THR A 647 23.38 -10.70 20.67
C THR A 647 23.85 -9.84 19.48
N ALA A 648 23.73 -8.52 19.54
CA ALA A 648 24.20 -7.59 18.52
C ALA A 648 25.50 -6.86 18.93
N ILE A 649 25.59 -6.43 20.20
CA ILE A 649 26.72 -5.68 20.75
C ILE A 649 28.09 -6.28 20.40
N PRO A 650 28.33 -7.60 20.54
CA PRO A 650 29.69 -8.16 20.41
C PRO A 650 30.38 -7.93 19.06
N TRP A 651 29.60 -7.75 17.99
CA TRP A 651 30.10 -7.61 16.62
C TRP A 651 29.72 -6.27 15.96
N PHE A 652 28.62 -5.64 16.38
CA PHE A 652 28.18 -4.36 15.81
C PHE A 652 28.84 -3.15 16.46
N VAL A 653 29.00 -3.16 17.79
CA VAL A 653 29.58 -2.02 18.52
C VAL A 653 31.10 -2.16 18.53
N LYS A 654 31.81 -1.06 18.25
CA LYS A 654 33.27 -1.02 18.37
C LYS A 654 33.63 -1.42 19.79
N LYS A 655 34.49 -2.41 19.94
CA LYS A 655 35.08 -2.69 21.24
C LYS A 655 35.84 -1.42 21.65
N PRO A 656 35.71 -0.95 22.91
CA PRO A 656 36.62 0.09 23.38
C PRO A 656 38.05 -0.40 23.10
N PRO A 657 38.95 0.46 22.62
CA PRO A 657 40.32 0.06 22.38
C PRO A 657 40.85 -0.53 23.69
N THR A 658 41.04 -1.84 23.71
CA THR A 658 41.89 -2.52 24.70
C THR A 658 43.37 -2.23 24.41
N GLU A 659 43.66 -1.51 23.34
CA GLU A 659 44.96 -0.90 23.06
C GLU A 659 45.13 0.37 23.88
N VAL A 660 45.98 0.29 24.90
CA VAL A 660 46.99 1.33 25.07
C VAL A 660 47.84 1.26 23.81
N ASN A 661 48.04 2.38 23.10
CA ASN A 661 49.01 2.45 22.02
C ASN A 661 50.27 1.66 22.43
N GLU A 662 50.64 0.62 21.67
CA GLU A 662 52.06 0.33 21.51
C GLU A 662 52.65 1.56 20.79
N LEU A 663 52.94 2.60 21.57
CA LEU A 663 54.18 3.30 21.34
C LEU A 663 55.22 2.20 21.32
N VAL A 664 55.92 2.09 20.19
CA VAL A 664 57.25 1.50 20.16
C VAL A 664 58.09 2.33 21.13
N HIS A 665 57.94 2.09 22.42
CA HIS A 665 58.94 2.40 23.40
C HIS A 665 59.92 1.25 23.31
N GLU A 666 61.15 1.61 22.93
CA GLU A 666 62.31 0.83 23.31
C GLU A 666 62.06 0.21 24.68
N LYS A 667 62.21 -1.11 24.77
CA LYS A 667 62.07 -1.94 25.96
C LYS A 667 62.66 -1.24 27.21
N ILE A 668 61.83 -0.52 27.97
CA ILE A 668 62.18 -0.06 29.31
C ILE A 668 61.66 -1.12 30.27
N GLU A 669 62.59 -1.86 30.87
CA GLU A 669 62.36 -2.89 31.89
C GLU A 669 61.60 -2.28 33.09
N PHE A 670 60.32 -2.60 33.21
CA PHE A 670 59.50 -2.31 34.40
C PHE A 670 58.84 -3.61 34.87
N GLU A 671 59.32 -4.19 35.97
CA GLU A 671 58.83 -5.48 36.49
C GLU A 671 58.45 -5.38 37.96
N LEU A 672 57.45 -6.16 38.37
CA LEU A 672 57.02 -6.30 39.75
C LEU A 672 57.34 -7.70 40.26
N TYR A 673 57.96 -7.79 41.43
CA TYR A 673 58.17 -9.07 42.09
C TYR A 673 58.18 -8.97 43.63
N PRO A 674 57.69 -10.01 44.33
CA PRO A 674 56.94 -11.14 43.78
C PRO A 674 55.56 -10.67 43.29
N ASN A 675 55.08 -11.27 42.20
CA ASN A 675 53.70 -11.14 41.75
C ASN A 675 53.21 -12.55 41.40
N PRO A 676 52.46 -13.21 42.28
CA PRO A 676 51.70 -12.62 43.39
C PRO A 676 52.52 -12.14 44.61
N ALA A 677 52.09 -11.07 45.28
CA ALA A 677 52.74 -10.49 46.46
C ALA A 677 52.00 -10.84 47.76
N THR A 678 52.74 -10.99 48.86
CA THR A 678 52.21 -11.12 50.22
C THR A 678 52.39 -9.82 51.00
N ASP A 679 53.59 -9.53 51.49
CA ASP A 679 53.82 -8.37 52.37
C ASP A 679 54.42 -7.17 51.63
N TYR A 680 55.24 -7.45 50.62
CA TYR A 680 55.97 -6.42 49.88
C TYR A 680 55.94 -6.69 48.38
N LEU A 681 55.94 -5.59 47.63
CA LEU A 681 56.05 -5.56 46.17
C LEU A 681 57.30 -4.75 45.79
N ASN A 682 58.24 -5.37 45.09
CA ASN A 682 59.42 -4.68 44.59
C ASN A 682 59.24 -4.28 43.13
N VAL A 683 59.71 -3.10 42.80
CA VAL A 683 59.67 -2.50 41.47
C VAL A 683 61.08 -2.50 40.89
N ILE A 684 61.30 -3.29 39.84
CA ILE A 684 62.52 -3.21 39.01
C ILE A 684 62.27 -2.18 37.93
N THR A 685 63.05 -1.10 37.92
CA THR A 685 63.00 -0.09 36.87
C THR A 685 64.32 0.65 36.70
N LYS A 686 64.66 0.96 35.44
CA LYS A 686 65.76 1.86 35.04
C LYS A 686 65.41 3.35 35.22
N SER A 687 64.16 3.70 35.52
CA SER A 687 63.73 5.09 35.73
C SER A 687 64.25 5.64 37.08
N GLU A 688 64.75 6.88 37.05
CA GLU A 688 65.14 7.65 38.24
C GLU A 688 63.98 8.50 38.82
N LYS A 689 62.91 8.70 38.05
CA LYS A 689 61.68 9.34 38.55
C LYS A 689 60.76 8.28 39.13
N LEU A 690 60.68 8.22 40.46
CA LEU A 690 59.95 7.20 41.20
C LEU A 690 58.70 7.82 41.82
N LYS A 691 57.55 7.60 41.20
CA LYS A 691 56.24 7.86 41.82
C LYS A 691 55.33 6.68 41.51
N PHE A 692 55.00 5.90 42.53
CA PHE A 692 54.16 4.71 42.45
C PHE A 692 52.84 4.96 43.16
N GLU A 693 51.74 4.63 42.49
CA GLU A 693 50.38 4.75 43.03
C GLU A 693 49.70 3.40 42.92
N ILE A 694 49.17 2.84 44.02
CA ILE A 694 48.39 1.59 43.98
C ILE A 694 46.91 1.91 44.00
N TYR A 695 46.17 1.23 43.13
CA TYR A 695 44.72 1.32 42.98
C TYR A 695 44.08 -0.06 43.18
N SER A 696 42.88 -0.08 43.75
CA SER A 696 42.01 -1.27 43.79
C SER A 696 41.46 -1.61 42.40
N ALA A 697 40.89 -2.81 42.24
CA ALA A 697 40.28 -3.25 40.97
C ALA A 697 39.12 -2.37 40.46
N ILE A 698 38.51 -1.56 41.34
CA ILE A 698 37.44 -0.62 40.98
C ILE A 698 37.96 0.83 40.79
N GLY A 699 39.28 1.03 40.76
CA GLY A 699 39.89 2.32 40.43
C GLY A 699 40.06 3.29 41.61
N ILE A 700 39.80 2.87 42.85
CA ILE A 700 40.06 3.67 44.04
C ILE A 700 41.55 3.64 44.37
N LYS A 701 42.18 4.80 44.53
CA LYS A 701 43.58 4.94 44.96
C LYS A 701 43.74 4.53 46.43
N ILE A 702 44.65 3.62 46.70
CA ILE A 702 44.90 3.03 48.02
C ILE A 702 46.18 3.57 48.65
N LEU A 703 47.23 3.79 47.85
CA LEU A 703 48.57 4.14 48.32
C LEU A 703 49.31 4.98 47.28
N GLU A 704 50.20 5.86 47.73
CA GLU A 704 51.21 6.54 46.93
C GLU A 704 52.57 6.45 47.63
N THR A 705 53.63 6.14 46.88
CA THR A 705 55.00 6.08 47.41
C THR A 705 56.05 6.31 46.32
N ASN A 706 57.24 6.74 46.70
CA ASN A 706 58.39 6.86 45.80
C ASN A 706 59.41 5.72 46.00
N ASN A 707 59.10 4.77 46.89
CA ASN A 707 60.00 3.66 47.22
C ASN A 707 59.84 2.50 46.22
N LYS A 708 60.96 1.94 45.76
CA LYS A 708 60.94 0.73 44.89
C LYS A 708 60.50 -0.53 45.63
N ARG A 709 60.56 -0.55 46.96
CA ARG A 709 59.96 -1.61 47.79
C ARG A 709 58.75 -1.04 48.49
N ILE A 710 57.59 -1.59 48.16
CA ILE A 710 56.28 -1.08 48.56
C ILE A 710 55.65 -2.07 49.53
N ASP A 711 55.23 -1.59 50.70
CA ASP A 711 54.52 -2.39 51.68
C ASP A 711 53.05 -2.52 51.26
N VAL A 712 52.62 -3.77 51.06
CA VAL A 712 51.26 -4.15 50.66
C VAL A 712 50.62 -5.11 51.67
N SER A 713 51.25 -5.33 52.83
CA SER A 713 50.79 -6.26 53.87
C SER A 713 49.38 -5.95 54.37
N ASN A 714 49.02 -4.66 54.42
CA ASN A 714 47.71 -4.19 54.88
C ASN A 714 46.62 -4.23 53.80
N LEU A 715 46.93 -4.67 52.57
CA LEU A 715 45.94 -4.83 51.51
C LEU A 715 45.20 -6.16 51.68
N ALA A 716 43.88 -6.13 51.50
CA ALA A 716 43.09 -7.36 51.45
C ALA A 716 43.50 -8.20 50.23
N GLU A 717 43.33 -9.52 50.31
CA GLU A 717 43.54 -10.43 49.18
C GLU A 717 42.72 -9.98 47.96
N GLY A 718 43.36 -9.91 46.79
CA GLY A 718 42.70 -9.42 45.59
C GLY A 718 43.61 -8.81 44.54
N ILE A 719 42.98 -8.29 43.49
CA ILE A 719 43.67 -7.70 42.34
C ILE A 719 43.87 -6.21 42.57
N TYR A 720 45.11 -5.75 42.37
CA TYR A 720 45.50 -4.36 42.46
C TYR A 720 46.31 -3.94 41.23
N TYR A 721 46.38 -2.63 41.02
CA TYR A 721 47.10 -2.02 39.91
C TYR A 721 48.08 -0.99 40.46
N LEU A 722 49.36 -1.14 40.12
CA LEU A 722 50.39 -0.16 40.42
C LEU A 722 50.61 0.73 39.18
N LYS A 723 50.53 2.04 39.37
CA LYS A 723 50.73 3.06 38.34
C LYS A 723 52.02 3.85 38.62
N THR A 724 52.78 4.14 37.57
CA THR A 724 53.90 5.11 37.61
C THR A 724 54.04 5.80 36.27
N GLY A 725 53.94 7.13 36.24
CA GLY A 725 53.83 7.87 34.98
C GLY A 725 52.65 7.33 34.16
N ASP A 726 52.93 6.90 32.93
CA ASP A 726 51.97 6.32 31.99
C ASP A 726 51.86 4.78 32.09
N TYR A 727 52.66 4.14 32.95
CA TYR A 727 52.68 2.68 33.11
C TYR A 727 51.71 2.23 34.18
N ILE A 728 50.94 1.18 33.90
CA ILE A 728 50.06 0.50 34.85
C ILE A 728 50.34 -1.00 34.76
N ILE A 729 50.60 -1.63 35.90
CA ILE A 729 50.87 -3.07 35.99
C ILE A 729 49.99 -3.71 37.06
N LYS A 730 49.41 -4.86 36.72
CA LYS A 730 48.54 -5.64 37.61
C LYS A 730 49.39 -6.50 38.53
N PHE A 731 49.07 -6.53 39.82
CA PHE A 731 49.58 -7.56 40.73
C PHE A 731 48.46 -8.16 41.58
N LEU A 732 48.69 -9.39 42.03
CA LEU A 732 47.77 -10.13 42.88
C LEU A 732 48.31 -10.13 44.32
N LYS A 733 47.50 -9.72 45.27
CA LYS A 733 47.76 -9.85 46.71
C LYS A 733 47.16 -11.18 47.20
N PHE A 734 47.99 -12.05 47.74
CA PHE A 734 47.57 -13.21 48.55
C PHE A 734 47.87 -12.97 50.01
#